data_AF-A0A917HMI9-F1
#
_entry.id   AF-A0A917HMI9-F1
#
_cell.length_a   1.000
_cell.length_b   1.000
_cell.length_c   1.000
_cell.angle_alpha   90.00
_cell.angle_beta   90.00
_cell.angle_gamma   90.00
#
_symmetry.space_group_name_H-M   'P 1'
#
loop_
_entity.id
_entity.type
_entity.pdbx_description
1 polymer ?
#
loop_
_entity_poly.entity_id
_entity_poly.type
_entity_poly.pdbx_seq_one_letter_code
_entity_poly.pdbx_strand_id
1 'polypeptide(L)'
;MLTPATNRTSVIALALTLLLPPALHAQKDGVLARMPGNAPQLSPNGVPATVLVHPGSFRMGSDAEAIPRTILKSPVTSSRPKHGDFDELPAHIVHITHAFRIGITQVSPAEFAQFDPTYKPHTATPAYAAGVSWEQAMAYCAWLSKKTGKFYRLPTESEWEYVSRAGGTALFGTSDSPTPLDHPNAFGVENMQIGRPEWTLDNYGPYQPKLQTDPTGAISSMTKVIRGGGLDWRHTATKTSPDLNLPATAPYFSRPANRASLPPSYSAESGNVGFRIVEAPMPKANFTPAQSYFFETAVHQQSILGTPALSKAIGHPDPTRPFYQTHELFLNLNGQQMSTTGWALGLPRGLGVNYHNSAIQVLPNGDLLAAFYNSPDYEDDPDQTVMVLRRRAGTEDWDMPEPFPIFADAGLAAPVIWNDPKFQSQSNGRVWFFWGFSRLIGAPPFAWATSTDNGASWSAAHFPNFPKPIGRYVSQPINSIVRGPDGAIYIPTDSTGRDADGNGSISAVWTSHDDGKTWFDTGGRTAGRHTTLVFAKDGDLLGFGGKNSSIDGRMPLATSHDDGKTWIKSKTPFDPLASGERPSVIRLLDGKLFFVADYNPNHQKHIHKDGSYVALSSDDGKTWTQKKLPGNILTVGYTTATQGPDGIIHIATTKNTTNYEIELNEAWVLDSSAGDLTAEEAGATTAAHSLRRHTERYPNGKLKSTWSTIITADGRVLLEGPERFFYPDGHPMWNVSFHAGKKTGEESYQLEDGDLIWLKTYNADGTWTWQNYDAQGHPTVLSHWRNKTLLDSNAPKMTPDKIPGQDKLPPPPGM
;
A
#
# COMPACT_ATOMS: atom_id res chain seq x y z
N MET A 1 24.36 72.41 -25.33
CA MET A 1 24.22 71.82 -26.68
C MET A 1 23.10 70.80 -26.55
N LEU A 2 21.87 71.11 -26.97
CA LEU A 2 21.33 71.21 -28.34
C LEU A 2 21.04 69.83 -28.98
N THR A 3 19.78 69.71 -29.41
CA THR A 3 19.01 68.59 -30.02
C THR A 3 19.41 68.29 -31.48
N PRO A 4 18.84 67.30 -32.22
CA PRO A 4 17.63 66.45 -32.01
C PRO A 4 17.90 64.92 -32.08
N ALA A 5 17.01 63.95 -31.82
CA ALA A 5 15.55 63.77 -31.92
C ALA A 5 15.01 63.36 -33.32
N THR A 6 14.58 62.09 -33.47
CA THR A 6 13.82 61.58 -34.62
C THR A 6 12.75 60.57 -34.16
N ASN A 7 11.52 60.74 -34.67
CA ASN A 7 10.40 59.82 -34.41
C ASN A 7 10.40 58.64 -35.38
N ARG A 8 9.89 57.48 -34.95
CA ARG A 8 8.81 56.80 -35.69
C ARG A 8 8.00 55.79 -34.85
N THR A 9 6.70 56.07 -34.85
CA THR A 9 5.52 55.27 -34.51
C THR A 9 5.71 53.75 -34.49
N SER A 10 5.20 53.10 -33.44
CA SER A 10 4.84 51.69 -33.44
C SER A 10 3.36 51.53 -33.05
N VAL A 11 2.68 50.55 -33.64
CA VAL A 11 1.22 50.41 -33.56
C VAL A 11 0.81 49.77 -32.23
N ILE A 12 -0.27 50.29 -31.62
CA ILE A 12 -0.90 49.67 -30.45
C ILE A 12 -1.65 48.42 -30.90
N ALA A 13 -1.01 47.25 -30.74
CA ALA A 13 -1.72 45.97 -30.76
C ALA A 13 -2.29 45.72 -29.35
N LEU A 14 -3.61 45.89 -29.20
CA LEU A 14 -4.29 45.69 -27.92
C LEU A 14 -4.45 44.18 -27.64
N ALA A 15 -3.36 43.54 -27.19
CA ALA A 15 -3.38 42.15 -26.76
C ALA A 15 -4.25 42.02 -25.49
N LEU A 16 -5.49 41.60 -25.67
CA LEU A 16 -6.46 41.43 -24.59
C LEU A 16 -6.06 40.24 -23.70
N THR A 17 -5.28 40.51 -22.66
CA THR A 17 -4.85 39.49 -21.70
C THR A 17 -6.05 38.95 -20.93
N LEU A 18 -6.53 37.76 -21.32
CA LEU A 18 -7.62 37.08 -20.62
C LEU A 18 -7.17 36.77 -19.17
N LEU A 19 -7.76 37.50 -18.23
CA LEU A 19 -7.49 37.39 -16.81
C LEU A 19 -7.96 36.03 -16.29
N LEU A 20 -7.00 35.16 -15.94
CA LEU A 20 -7.25 34.08 -14.99
C LEU A 20 -7.78 34.70 -13.68
N PRO A 21 -8.91 34.22 -13.12
CA PRO A 21 -9.47 34.79 -11.90
C PRO A 21 -8.55 34.52 -10.69
N PRO A 22 -8.08 35.56 -9.97
CA PRO A 22 -7.15 35.38 -8.86
C PRO A 22 -7.88 35.16 -7.53
N ALA A 23 -7.80 33.96 -6.93
CA ALA A 23 -8.26 33.72 -5.56
C ALA A 23 -7.73 32.42 -4.90
N LEU A 24 -6.42 32.24 -4.71
CA LEU A 24 -5.94 31.34 -3.64
C LEU A 24 -6.10 32.04 -2.29
N HIS A 25 -7.22 31.84 -1.61
CA HIS A 25 -7.39 32.26 -0.22
C HIS A 25 -6.80 31.21 0.73
N ALA A 26 -5.73 31.57 1.45
CA ALA A 26 -5.18 30.71 2.49
C ALA A 26 -6.17 30.58 3.65
N GLN A 27 -6.66 29.35 3.87
CA GLN A 27 -7.72 29.05 4.84
C GLN A 27 -7.14 28.91 6.25
N LYS A 28 -7.20 29.99 7.03
CA LYS A 28 -7.28 29.86 8.50
C LYS A 28 -8.69 29.44 8.91
N ASP A 29 -8.81 28.95 10.14
CA ASP A 29 -10.06 28.88 10.90
C ASP A 29 -11.19 27.99 10.33
N GLY A 30 -10.84 27.03 9.46
CA GLY A 30 -11.65 25.82 9.22
C GLY A 30 -12.93 25.95 8.37
N VAL A 31 -13.27 27.14 7.88
CA VAL A 31 -14.42 27.33 6.98
C VAL A 31 -14.11 26.73 5.61
N LEU A 32 -14.85 25.69 5.22
CA LEU A 32 -14.51 24.84 4.07
C LEU A 32 -14.67 25.59 2.74
N ALA A 33 -13.68 25.48 1.85
CA ALA A 33 -13.80 25.97 0.47
C ALA A 33 -14.82 25.09 -0.28
N ARG A 34 -15.89 25.73 -0.80
CA ARG A 34 -16.91 25.05 -1.60
C ARG A 34 -16.41 24.81 -3.02
N MET A 35 -16.52 23.56 -3.50
CA MET A 35 -16.31 23.25 -4.92
C MET A 35 -17.30 24.03 -5.79
N PRO A 36 -16.86 24.64 -6.91
CA PRO A 36 -17.76 25.25 -7.88
C PRO A 36 -18.59 24.18 -8.62
N GLY A 37 -19.56 24.65 -9.41
CA GLY A 37 -20.44 23.81 -10.23
C GLY A 37 -21.90 23.93 -9.82
N ASN A 38 -22.79 23.87 -10.80
CA ASN A 38 -24.23 23.98 -10.59
C ASN A 38 -24.88 22.59 -10.46
N ALA A 39 -25.66 22.40 -9.40
CA ALA A 39 -26.54 21.23 -9.30
C ALA A 39 -27.62 21.33 -10.39
N PRO A 40 -27.83 20.29 -11.23
CA PRO A 40 -28.93 20.28 -12.19
C PRO A 40 -30.25 20.33 -11.42
N GLN A 41 -31.24 21.05 -11.95
CA GLN A 41 -32.56 21.08 -11.35
C GLN A 41 -33.23 19.71 -11.49
N LEU A 42 -33.86 19.23 -10.41
CA LEU A 42 -34.61 17.98 -10.41
C LEU A 42 -35.68 18.03 -11.51
N SER A 43 -35.58 17.12 -12.47
CA SER A 43 -36.50 17.04 -13.61
C SER A 43 -37.94 16.72 -13.15
N PRO A 44 -38.98 17.09 -13.93
CA PRO A 44 -40.38 16.87 -13.51
C PRO A 44 -40.79 15.40 -13.27
N ASN A 45 -40.04 14.44 -13.81
CA ASN A 45 -40.21 13.01 -13.55
C ASN A 45 -39.19 12.45 -12.53
N GLY A 46 -38.23 13.26 -12.07
CA GLY A 46 -37.15 12.89 -11.18
C GLY A 46 -36.23 11.81 -11.77
N VAL A 47 -35.89 11.95 -13.05
CA VAL A 47 -34.94 11.09 -13.79
C VAL A 47 -33.85 11.99 -14.40
N PRO A 48 -32.55 11.69 -14.23
CA PRO A 48 -31.49 12.51 -14.79
C PRO A 48 -31.56 12.63 -16.31
N ALA A 49 -31.25 13.82 -16.82
CA ALA A 49 -31.24 14.10 -18.25
C ALA A 49 -30.10 13.34 -18.94
N THR A 50 -30.41 12.63 -20.04
CA THR A 50 -29.44 11.82 -20.78
C THR A 50 -29.33 12.23 -22.25
N VAL A 51 -28.12 12.17 -22.79
CA VAL A 51 -27.81 12.37 -24.22
C VAL A 51 -27.40 11.04 -24.87
N LEU A 52 -27.68 10.87 -26.16
CA LEU A 52 -27.33 9.65 -26.91
C LEU A 52 -25.87 9.71 -27.38
N VAL A 53 -25.11 8.66 -27.08
CA VAL A 53 -23.75 8.43 -27.56
C VAL A 53 -23.80 7.29 -28.59
N HIS A 54 -23.13 7.49 -29.73
CA HIS A 54 -23.09 6.52 -30.82
C HIS A 54 -21.91 5.53 -30.68
N PRO A 55 -21.96 4.35 -31.33
CA PRO A 55 -20.84 3.41 -31.39
C PRO A 55 -19.60 4.04 -32.03
N GLY A 56 -18.42 3.52 -31.70
CA GLY A 56 -17.15 4.00 -32.25
C GLY A 56 -15.93 3.28 -31.70
N SER A 57 -14.74 3.79 -32.01
CA SER A 57 -13.48 3.27 -31.46
C SER A 57 -12.59 4.41 -31.01
N PHE A 58 -11.76 4.17 -30.00
CA PHE A 58 -10.81 5.15 -29.47
C PHE A 58 -9.55 4.48 -28.90
N ARG A 59 -8.54 5.30 -28.61
CA ARG A 59 -7.36 4.90 -27.82
C ARG A 59 -7.65 5.16 -26.34
N MET A 60 -7.74 4.08 -25.55
CA MET A 60 -7.91 4.12 -24.10
C MET A 60 -6.54 4.15 -23.41
N GLY A 61 -6.41 4.83 -22.28
CA GLY A 61 -5.14 5.01 -21.55
C GLY A 61 -4.21 6.08 -22.15
N SER A 62 -3.04 6.30 -21.53
CA SER A 62 -2.07 7.29 -22.01
C SER A 62 -1.10 6.69 -23.02
N ASP A 63 -0.87 7.36 -24.15
CA ASP A 63 0.36 7.20 -24.89
C ASP A 63 1.54 7.68 -24.04
N ALA A 64 2.73 7.15 -24.28
CA ALA A 64 3.94 7.46 -23.51
C ALA A 64 4.56 8.83 -23.88
N GLU A 65 3.77 9.79 -24.36
CA GLU A 65 4.26 11.16 -24.57
C GLU A 65 4.50 11.86 -23.23
N ALA A 66 5.33 12.91 -23.24
CA ALA A 66 5.72 13.60 -22.01
C ALA A 66 4.69 14.67 -21.63
N ILE A 67 3.98 14.45 -20.51
CA ILE A 67 3.00 15.39 -19.96
C ILE A 67 3.67 16.75 -19.69
N PRO A 68 3.08 17.88 -20.14
CA PRO A 68 3.63 19.21 -19.91
C PRO A 68 3.95 19.49 -18.43
N ARG A 69 5.11 20.09 -18.17
CA ARG A 69 5.57 20.44 -16.81
C ARG A 69 4.61 21.38 -16.05
N THR A 70 3.75 22.11 -16.77
CA THR A 70 2.67 22.96 -16.23
C THR A 70 1.47 22.18 -15.70
N ILE A 71 1.32 20.91 -16.10
CA ILE A 71 0.26 20.00 -15.65
C ILE A 71 0.79 19.10 -14.52
N LEU A 72 2.05 18.65 -14.62
CA LEU A 72 2.74 17.89 -13.57
C LEU A 72 2.90 18.67 -12.25
N LYS A 73 3.10 19.99 -12.34
CA LYS A 73 3.27 20.88 -11.18
C LYS A 73 1.98 21.61 -10.84
N SER A 74 1.34 21.22 -9.73
CA SER A 74 0.21 21.93 -9.12
C SER A 74 0.53 22.28 -7.66
N PRO A 75 -0.07 23.31 -7.04
CA PRO A 75 0.03 23.51 -5.59
C PRO A 75 -0.40 22.31 -4.75
N VAL A 76 -1.14 21.36 -5.34
CA VAL A 76 -1.62 20.15 -4.67
C VAL A 76 -0.76 18.91 -4.92
N THR A 77 -0.04 18.84 -6.04
CA THR A 77 0.84 17.71 -6.41
C THR A 77 2.31 18.09 -6.19
N SER A 78 3.02 17.30 -5.39
CA SER A 78 4.47 17.46 -5.17
C SER A 78 5.28 17.01 -6.38
N SER A 79 4.91 15.87 -6.95
CA SER A 79 5.49 15.25 -8.14
C SER A 79 4.50 14.26 -8.74
N ARG A 80 4.71 13.89 -10.01
CA ARG A 80 3.96 12.86 -10.75
C ARG A 80 4.86 12.26 -11.85
N PRO A 81 4.61 11.03 -12.31
CA PRO A 81 5.29 10.45 -13.46
C PRO A 81 5.12 11.30 -14.73
N LYS A 82 6.18 11.36 -15.54
CA LYS A 82 6.22 12.20 -16.77
C LYS A 82 5.31 11.71 -17.90
N HIS A 83 4.86 10.46 -17.86
CA HIS A 83 4.24 9.74 -18.98
C HIS A 83 2.86 9.13 -18.63
N GLY A 84 2.19 9.70 -17.62
CA GLY A 84 0.99 9.12 -17.01
C GLY A 84 1.33 8.15 -15.89
N ASP A 85 0.33 7.87 -15.05
CA ASP A 85 0.43 6.89 -13.95
C ASP A 85 0.55 5.46 -14.49
N PHE A 86 1.06 4.53 -13.68
CA PHE A 86 1.57 3.24 -14.18
C PHE A 86 0.48 2.28 -14.71
N ASP A 87 -0.76 2.53 -14.32
CA ASP A 87 -1.98 1.79 -14.62
C ASP A 87 -2.81 2.39 -15.77
N GLU A 88 -2.45 3.58 -16.25
CA GLU A 88 -2.93 4.17 -17.51
C GLU A 88 -2.32 3.50 -18.74
N LEU A 89 -1.34 2.62 -18.52
CA LEU A 89 -0.49 1.99 -19.52
C LEU A 89 -0.77 0.47 -19.61
N PRO A 90 -0.64 -0.16 -20.78
CA PRO A 90 -0.40 0.43 -22.09
C PRO A 90 -1.68 1.01 -22.70
N ALA A 91 -1.56 2.12 -23.44
CA ALA A 91 -2.67 2.59 -24.25
C ALA A 91 -2.97 1.64 -25.41
N HIS A 92 -4.25 1.27 -25.53
CA HIS A 92 -4.75 0.24 -26.43
C HIS A 92 -6.02 0.72 -27.14
N ILE A 93 -6.46 0.00 -28.17
CA ILE A 93 -7.69 0.36 -28.91
C ILE A 93 -8.89 -0.35 -28.29
N VAL A 94 -9.93 0.43 -28.00
CA VAL A 94 -11.23 -0.08 -27.56
C VAL A 94 -12.30 0.27 -28.58
N HIS A 95 -13.14 -0.72 -28.91
CA HIS A 95 -14.33 -0.54 -29.74
C HIS A 95 -15.59 -0.63 -28.87
N ILE A 96 -16.46 0.38 -28.95
CA ILE A 96 -17.80 0.38 -28.36
C ILE A 96 -18.79 0.05 -29.49
N THR A 97 -19.51 -1.07 -29.38
CA THR A 97 -20.35 -1.59 -30.48
C THR A 97 -21.79 -1.10 -30.44
N HIS A 98 -22.30 -0.73 -29.26
CA HIS A 98 -23.70 -0.35 -29.06
C HIS A 98 -23.86 1.14 -28.72
N ALA A 99 -24.96 1.73 -29.18
CA ALA A 99 -25.36 3.07 -28.76
C ALA A 99 -25.96 3.02 -27.34
N PHE A 100 -25.61 3.98 -26.50
CA PHE A 100 -26.10 4.10 -25.13
C PHE A 100 -26.48 5.56 -24.84
N ARG A 101 -27.33 5.81 -23.84
CA ARG A 101 -27.53 7.19 -23.36
C ARG A 101 -26.81 7.39 -22.04
N ILE A 102 -26.05 8.47 -21.89
CA ILE A 102 -25.34 8.79 -20.64
C ILE A 102 -25.92 10.06 -20.00
N GLY A 103 -25.88 10.14 -18.67
CA GLY A 103 -26.23 11.35 -17.93
C GLY A 103 -25.37 12.53 -18.36
N ILE A 104 -26.02 13.64 -18.73
CA ILE A 104 -25.36 14.89 -19.14
C ILE A 104 -24.44 15.36 -18.01
N THR A 105 -24.91 15.29 -16.78
CA THR A 105 -24.18 15.56 -15.53
C THR A 105 -24.17 14.33 -14.63
N GLN A 106 -23.43 14.44 -13.51
CA GLN A 106 -23.54 13.51 -12.38
C GLN A 106 -24.89 13.63 -11.69
N VAL A 107 -25.31 12.58 -10.97
CA VAL A 107 -26.56 12.57 -10.21
C VAL A 107 -26.52 13.66 -9.13
N SER A 108 -27.53 14.52 -9.07
CA SER A 108 -27.62 15.57 -8.06
C SER A 108 -28.05 15.04 -6.68
N PRO A 109 -27.82 15.80 -5.59
CA PRO A 109 -28.34 15.44 -4.27
C PRO A 109 -29.87 15.32 -4.25
N ALA A 110 -30.58 16.14 -5.03
CA ALA A 110 -32.03 16.12 -5.13
C ALA A 110 -32.55 14.87 -5.86
N GLU A 111 -31.83 14.39 -6.87
CA GLU A 111 -32.17 13.14 -7.57
C GLU A 111 -31.90 11.92 -6.69
N PHE A 112 -30.74 11.87 -6.02
CA PHE A 112 -30.36 10.79 -5.12
C PHE A 112 -31.27 10.71 -3.88
N ALA A 113 -31.71 11.85 -3.34
CA ALA A 113 -32.64 11.91 -2.20
C ALA A 113 -34.04 11.31 -2.45
N GLN A 114 -34.40 11.01 -3.72
CA GLN A 114 -35.60 10.24 -4.03
C GLN A 114 -35.44 8.73 -3.72
N PHE A 115 -34.22 8.23 -3.76
CA PHE A 115 -33.85 6.85 -3.44
C PHE A 115 -33.54 6.71 -1.95
N ASP A 116 -32.71 7.62 -1.42
CA ASP A 116 -32.35 7.70 -0.01
C ASP A 116 -32.68 9.08 0.57
N PRO A 117 -33.89 9.27 1.16
CA PRO A 117 -34.28 10.52 1.82
C PRO A 117 -33.44 10.89 3.06
N THR A 118 -32.52 10.03 3.50
CA THR A 118 -31.59 10.34 4.61
C THR A 118 -30.29 10.98 4.13
N TYR A 119 -30.00 10.92 2.83
CA TYR A 119 -28.80 11.49 2.22
C TYR A 119 -28.72 13.01 2.45
N LYS A 120 -27.53 13.47 2.83
CA LYS A 120 -27.21 14.89 3.03
C LYS A 120 -25.96 15.25 2.22
N PRO A 121 -26.04 16.21 1.28
CA PRO A 121 -24.85 16.68 0.59
C PRO A 121 -23.95 17.46 1.55
N HIS A 122 -22.69 17.05 1.66
CA HIS A 122 -21.70 17.72 2.48
C HIS A 122 -21.37 19.13 1.95
N THR A 123 -21.07 20.07 2.87
CA THR A 123 -21.11 21.51 2.58
C THR A 123 -20.02 22.01 1.64
N ALA A 124 -18.89 21.30 1.56
CA ALA A 124 -17.84 21.59 0.57
C ALA A 124 -18.20 21.07 -0.84
N THR A 125 -19.11 20.11 -0.93
CA THR A 125 -19.37 19.29 -2.13
C THR A 125 -20.80 19.36 -2.74
N PRO A 126 -21.62 20.42 -2.53
CA PRO A 126 -23.08 20.33 -2.62
C PRO A 126 -23.71 20.28 -4.04
N ALA A 127 -22.92 20.28 -5.11
CA ALA A 127 -23.44 20.29 -6.48
C ALA A 127 -23.97 18.92 -6.95
N TYR A 128 -23.36 17.82 -6.49
CA TYR A 128 -23.62 16.46 -6.97
C TYR A 128 -23.63 15.49 -5.78
N ALA A 129 -24.36 14.38 -5.90
CA ALA A 129 -24.34 13.31 -4.92
C ALA A 129 -22.93 12.72 -4.85
N ALA A 130 -22.33 12.80 -3.67
CA ALA A 130 -20.94 12.46 -3.40
C ALA A 130 -20.77 11.80 -2.02
N GLY A 131 -19.66 11.09 -1.83
CA GLY A 131 -19.36 10.36 -0.60
C GLY A 131 -20.07 9.00 -0.49
N VAL A 132 -20.83 8.64 -1.53
CA VAL A 132 -21.59 7.39 -1.63
C VAL A 132 -20.72 6.25 -2.16
N SER A 133 -21.01 5.02 -1.73
CA SER A 133 -20.30 3.83 -2.21
C SER A 133 -20.74 3.39 -3.61
N TRP A 134 -19.93 2.56 -4.26
CA TRP A 134 -20.27 1.92 -5.53
C TRP A 134 -21.55 1.09 -5.40
N GLU A 135 -21.72 0.41 -4.26
CA GLU A 135 -22.91 -0.37 -3.93
C GLU A 135 -24.16 0.51 -3.81
N GLN A 136 -24.05 1.69 -3.19
CA GLN A 136 -25.14 2.67 -3.12
C GLN A 136 -25.47 3.25 -4.50
N ALA A 137 -24.47 3.54 -5.33
CA ALA A 137 -24.65 4.05 -6.69
C ALA A 137 -25.34 3.01 -7.60
N MET A 138 -24.96 1.73 -7.49
CA MET A 138 -25.62 0.62 -8.19
C MET A 138 -27.03 0.35 -7.66
N ALA A 139 -27.27 0.48 -6.34
CA ALA A 139 -28.60 0.38 -5.76
C ALA A 139 -29.54 1.51 -6.25
N TYR A 140 -29.04 2.74 -6.38
CA TYR A 140 -29.75 3.84 -7.03
C TYR A 140 -30.11 3.51 -8.49
N CYS A 141 -29.17 2.96 -9.27
CA CYS A 141 -29.42 2.55 -10.65
C CYS A 141 -30.51 1.45 -10.76
N ALA A 142 -30.49 0.46 -9.86
CA ALA A 142 -31.52 -0.58 -9.78
C ALA A 142 -32.89 -0.01 -9.36
N TRP A 143 -32.94 0.91 -8.39
CA TRP A 143 -34.14 1.62 -7.99
C TRP A 143 -34.71 2.46 -9.14
N LEU A 144 -33.88 3.21 -9.86
CA LEU A 144 -34.29 4.04 -10.99
C LEU A 144 -34.82 3.19 -12.14
N SER A 145 -34.21 2.02 -12.38
CA SER A 145 -34.69 1.04 -13.36
C SER A 145 -36.11 0.56 -13.01
N LYS A 146 -36.33 0.19 -11.74
CA LYS A 146 -37.65 -0.21 -11.23
C LYS A 146 -38.67 0.94 -11.26
N LYS A 147 -38.25 2.19 -11.05
CA LYS A 147 -39.10 3.39 -11.08
C LYS A 147 -39.63 3.69 -12.49
N THR A 148 -38.84 3.47 -13.54
CA THR A 148 -39.18 3.88 -14.91
C THR A 148 -39.57 2.75 -15.86
N GLY A 149 -39.24 1.50 -15.54
CA GLY A 149 -39.35 0.36 -16.45
C GLY A 149 -38.25 0.29 -17.53
N LYS A 150 -37.19 1.10 -17.39
CA LYS A 150 -35.98 1.05 -18.25
C LYS A 150 -34.83 0.35 -17.52
N PHE A 151 -33.71 0.13 -18.22
CA PHE A 151 -32.46 -0.30 -17.61
C PHE A 151 -31.54 0.90 -17.36
N TYR A 152 -31.03 1.02 -16.14
CA TYR A 152 -29.97 1.95 -15.75
C TYR A 152 -28.85 1.23 -15.02
N ARG A 153 -27.63 1.73 -15.21
CA ARG A 153 -26.39 1.27 -14.57
C ARG A 153 -25.38 2.41 -14.51
N LEU A 154 -24.23 2.15 -13.89
CA LEU A 154 -23.03 2.97 -14.09
C LEU A 154 -22.51 2.82 -15.54
N PRO A 155 -21.80 3.82 -16.08
CA PRO A 155 -21.01 3.63 -17.30
C PRO A 155 -19.94 2.56 -17.07
N THR A 156 -19.52 1.87 -18.14
CA THR A 156 -18.23 1.17 -18.08
C THR A 156 -17.09 2.19 -18.10
N GLU A 157 -15.90 1.78 -17.68
CA GLU A 157 -14.68 2.57 -17.75
C GLU A 157 -14.38 2.98 -19.20
N SER A 158 -14.61 2.04 -20.12
CA SER A 158 -14.45 2.22 -21.56
C SER A 158 -15.46 3.22 -22.15
N GLU A 159 -16.73 3.16 -21.76
CA GLU A 159 -17.75 4.17 -22.13
C GLU A 159 -17.41 5.55 -21.53
N TRP A 160 -16.97 5.58 -20.28
CA TRP A 160 -16.63 6.81 -19.58
C TRP A 160 -15.47 7.54 -20.28
N GLU A 161 -14.37 6.84 -20.58
CA GLU A 161 -13.21 7.45 -21.23
C GLU A 161 -13.52 7.80 -22.70
N TYR A 162 -14.31 6.99 -23.41
CA TYR A 162 -14.80 7.31 -24.75
C TYR A 162 -15.57 8.63 -24.78
N VAL A 163 -16.49 8.82 -23.85
CA VAL A 163 -17.25 10.07 -23.70
C VAL A 163 -16.34 11.22 -23.26
N SER A 164 -15.45 11.00 -22.29
CA SER A 164 -14.55 12.05 -21.79
C SER A 164 -13.53 12.52 -22.83
N ARG A 165 -13.20 11.70 -23.82
CA ARG A 165 -12.37 12.08 -24.98
C ARG A 165 -13.16 12.73 -26.12
N ALA A 166 -14.46 12.44 -26.22
CA ALA A 166 -15.39 12.98 -27.21
C ALA A 166 -14.87 12.92 -28.67
N GLY A 167 -14.19 11.82 -29.02
CA GLY A 167 -13.60 11.58 -30.35
C GLY A 167 -12.21 12.19 -30.58
N GLY A 168 -11.65 12.94 -29.64
CA GLY A 168 -10.31 13.54 -29.75
C GLY A 168 -9.19 12.68 -29.14
N THR A 169 -7.95 12.94 -29.57
CA THR A 169 -6.73 12.23 -29.14
C THR A 169 -5.74 13.11 -28.36
N ALA A 170 -6.07 14.37 -28.09
CA ALA A 170 -5.23 15.27 -27.29
C ALA A 170 -5.30 14.90 -25.79
N LEU A 171 -4.44 15.54 -24.99
CA LEU A 171 -4.26 15.25 -23.55
C LEU A 171 -5.57 15.41 -22.74
N PHE A 172 -6.49 16.26 -23.19
CA PHE A 172 -7.84 16.42 -22.64
C PHE A 172 -8.93 16.08 -23.67
N GLY A 173 -8.70 15.04 -24.47
CA GLY A 173 -9.62 14.61 -25.53
C GLY A 173 -9.55 15.52 -26.74
N THR A 174 -10.41 16.53 -26.80
CA THR A 174 -10.51 17.44 -27.96
C THR A 174 -9.62 18.68 -27.88
N SER A 175 -8.84 18.88 -26.81
CA SER A 175 -7.89 20.00 -26.70
C SER A 175 -6.74 19.75 -25.70
N ASP A 176 -5.82 20.71 -25.61
CA ASP A 176 -4.69 20.74 -24.66
C ASP A 176 -5.05 21.39 -23.31
N SER A 177 -6.33 21.57 -23.00
CA SER A 177 -6.82 21.99 -21.68
C SER A 177 -8.16 21.33 -21.34
N PRO A 178 -8.49 21.19 -20.04
CA PRO A 178 -9.78 20.64 -19.63
C PRO A 178 -10.96 21.45 -20.15
N THR A 179 -12.06 20.77 -20.47
CA THR A 179 -13.36 21.39 -20.79
C THR A 179 -13.82 22.25 -19.61
N PRO A 180 -14.23 23.53 -19.78
CA PRO A 180 -14.64 24.40 -18.68
C PRO A 180 -15.89 23.91 -17.92
N LEU A 181 -16.08 24.43 -16.69
CA LEU A 181 -17.08 23.90 -15.76
C LEU A 181 -18.49 24.29 -16.19
N ASP A 182 -19.41 23.32 -16.12
CA ASP A 182 -20.79 23.40 -16.62
C ASP A 182 -20.86 23.71 -18.13
N HIS A 183 -19.82 23.35 -18.90
CA HIS A 183 -19.84 23.32 -20.36
C HIS A 183 -19.83 21.87 -20.90
N PRO A 184 -20.61 21.56 -21.95
CA PRO A 184 -20.63 20.24 -22.56
C PRO A 184 -19.44 20.01 -23.50
N ASN A 185 -19.00 18.75 -23.57
CA ASN A 185 -18.10 18.26 -24.61
C ASN A 185 -18.84 18.05 -25.96
N ALA A 186 -18.13 17.56 -26.99
CA ALA A 186 -18.70 17.35 -28.33
C ALA A 186 -19.83 16.29 -28.42
N PHE A 187 -20.09 15.51 -27.36
CA PHE A 187 -21.25 14.61 -27.25
C PHE A 187 -22.39 15.19 -26.40
N GLY A 188 -22.32 16.44 -25.95
CA GLY A 188 -23.34 17.05 -25.11
C GLY A 188 -23.27 16.63 -23.64
N VAL A 189 -22.10 16.20 -23.15
CA VAL A 189 -21.89 15.71 -21.78
C VAL A 189 -20.98 16.66 -21.01
N GLU A 190 -21.41 17.07 -19.82
CA GLU A 190 -20.78 18.07 -18.97
C GLU A 190 -19.91 17.43 -17.86
N ASN A 191 -18.94 18.21 -17.39
CA ASN A 191 -18.18 17.97 -16.15
C ASN A 191 -17.43 16.63 -16.04
N MET A 192 -17.16 15.95 -17.16
CA MET A 192 -16.35 14.70 -17.19
C MET A 192 -14.91 14.91 -16.65
N GLN A 193 -14.27 16.01 -17.02
CA GLN A 193 -12.82 16.21 -16.78
C GLN A 193 -12.51 17.00 -15.50
N ILE A 194 -13.48 17.71 -14.93
CA ILE A 194 -13.29 18.67 -13.83
C ILE A 194 -14.46 18.68 -12.83
N GLY A 195 -15.37 17.72 -12.94
CA GLY A 195 -16.41 17.47 -11.95
C GLY A 195 -15.83 16.74 -10.74
N ARG A 196 -16.59 15.76 -10.25
CA ARG A 196 -16.11 14.82 -9.23
C ARG A 196 -15.44 13.62 -9.88
N PRO A 197 -14.57 12.88 -9.16
CA PRO A 197 -14.34 11.49 -9.48
C PRO A 197 -15.69 10.72 -9.47
N GLU A 198 -15.87 9.80 -10.42
CA GLU A 198 -17.09 9.06 -10.67
C GLU A 198 -16.83 7.56 -10.63
N TRP A 199 -17.67 6.81 -9.90
CA TRP A 199 -17.70 5.35 -9.99
C TRP A 199 -18.06 4.87 -11.40
N THR A 200 -17.29 3.94 -11.95
CA THR A 200 -17.68 3.15 -13.14
C THR A 200 -18.09 1.72 -12.72
N LEU A 201 -18.60 0.91 -13.64
CA LEU A 201 -19.09 -0.45 -13.36
C LEU A 201 -17.97 -1.44 -12.95
N ASP A 202 -16.75 -1.15 -13.38
CA ASP A 202 -15.67 -2.10 -13.65
C ASP A 202 -14.85 -2.46 -12.41
N ASN A 203 -14.41 -3.72 -12.35
CA ASN A 203 -13.36 -4.13 -11.42
C ASN A 203 -12.01 -3.56 -11.90
N TYR A 204 -11.26 -2.95 -11.00
CA TYR A 204 -9.96 -2.38 -11.30
C TYR A 204 -8.92 -3.48 -11.60
N GLY A 205 -8.10 -3.28 -12.63
CA GLY A 205 -7.02 -4.18 -13.03
C GLY A 205 -6.12 -3.59 -14.13
N PRO A 206 -5.04 -4.29 -14.49
CA PRO A 206 -4.07 -3.83 -15.48
C PRO A 206 -4.63 -3.86 -16.90
N TYR A 207 -4.37 -2.80 -17.67
CA TYR A 207 -4.71 -2.75 -19.09
C TYR A 207 -3.98 -3.83 -19.90
N GLN A 208 -4.66 -4.34 -20.91
CA GLN A 208 -4.14 -5.34 -21.83
C GLN A 208 -3.70 -4.63 -23.14
N PRO A 209 -2.54 -4.95 -23.72
CA PRO A 209 -2.04 -4.26 -24.93
C PRO A 209 -2.83 -4.59 -26.22
N LYS A 210 -3.72 -5.58 -26.17
CA LYS A 210 -4.51 -6.07 -27.31
C LYS A 210 -5.77 -5.20 -27.50
N LEU A 211 -6.32 -5.19 -28.72
CA LEU A 211 -7.61 -4.53 -28.99
C LEU A 211 -8.73 -5.18 -28.15
N GLN A 212 -9.61 -4.35 -27.58
CA GLN A 212 -10.78 -4.78 -26.80
C GLN A 212 -12.09 -4.31 -27.45
N THR A 213 -13.19 -4.97 -27.10
CA THR A 213 -14.54 -4.66 -27.62
C THR A 213 -15.53 -4.73 -26.47
N ASP A 214 -16.19 -3.62 -26.13
CA ASP A 214 -17.07 -3.47 -24.97
C ASP A 214 -16.51 -4.09 -23.65
N PRO A 215 -15.26 -3.79 -23.24
CA PRO A 215 -14.65 -4.41 -22.07
C PRO A 215 -15.31 -3.97 -20.75
N THR A 216 -15.37 -4.89 -19.79
CA THR A 216 -16.06 -4.73 -18.50
C THR A 216 -15.13 -4.87 -17.28
N GLY A 217 -13.88 -4.42 -17.41
CA GLY A 217 -12.84 -4.51 -16.37
C GLY A 217 -12.31 -5.92 -16.12
N ALA A 218 -11.60 -6.10 -15.01
CA ALA A 218 -11.09 -7.40 -14.58
C ALA A 218 -12.21 -8.37 -14.14
N ILE A 219 -11.97 -9.68 -14.22
CA ILE A 219 -12.93 -10.68 -13.73
C ILE A 219 -13.17 -10.60 -12.21
N SER A 220 -12.16 -10.19 -11.45
CA SER A 220 -12.21 -9.91 -10.01
C SER A 220 -11.22 -8.82 -9.62
N SER A 221 -11.47 -8.14 -8.50
CA SER A 221 -10.56 -7.17 -7.87
C SER A 221 -11.02 -6.84 -6.45
N MET A 222 -10.14 -6.29 -5.61
CA MET A 222 -10.55 -5.65 -4.35
C MET A 222 -11.25 -4.31 -4.56
N THR A 223 -11.02 -3.66 -5.70
CA THR A 223 -11.43 -2.28 -5.95
C THR A 223 -12.22 -2.10 -7.24
N LYS A 224 -13.04 -1.06 -7.27
CA LYS A 224 -13.78 -0.57 -8.43
C LYS A 224 -13.08 0.65 -9.01
N VAL A 225 -13.19 0.82 -10.32
CA VAL A 225 -12.60 1.96 -11.02
C VAL A 225 -13.36 3.25 -10.73
N ILE A 226 -12.60 4.33 -10.58
CA ILE A 226 -13.06 5.71 -10.47
C ILE A 226 -12.37 6.55 -11.54
N ARG A 227 -13.11 7.43 -12.23
CA ARG A 227 -12.60 8.33 -13.29
C ARG A 227 -13.04 9.79 -13.09
N GLY A 228 -12.36 10.76 -13.72
CA GLY A 228 -12.85 12.16 -13.78
C GLY A 228 -12.42 13.10 -12.66
N GLY A 229 -11.40 12.73 -11.88
CA GLY A 229 -10.81 13.58 -10.86
C GLY A 229 -9.94 12.78 -9.89
N GLY A 230 -9.20 13.48 -9.02
CA GLY A 230 -8.33 12.86 -8.02
C GLY A 230 -9.07 12.46 -6.74
N LEU A 231 -8.61 11.39 -6.10
CA LEU A 231 -8.97 11.00 -4.73
C LEU A 231 -8.17 11.78 -3.67
N ASP A 232 -7.06 12.38 -4.09
CA ASP A 232 -6.13 13.19 -3.31
C ASP A 232 -6.56 14.67 -3.24
N TRP A 233 -6.13 15.35 -2.19
CA TRP A 233 -6.23 16.80 -2.04
C TRP A 233 -5.20 17.34 -1.06
N ARG A 234 -4.73 18.56 -1.33
CA ARG A 234 -3.82 19.27 -0.43
C ARG A 234 -4.17 20.74 -0.35
N HIS A 235 -4.64 21.17 0.83
CA HIS A 235 -4.82 22.58 1.17
C HIS A 235 -3.83 23.07 2.25
N THR A 236 -2.96 22.19 2.76
CA THR A 236 -1.98 22.53 3.80
C THR A 236 -0.60 21.96 3.48
N ALA A 237 0.44 22.46 4.17
CA ALA A 237 1.81 22.02 3.97
C ALA A 237 2.09 20.56 4.40
N THR A 238 1.24 19.98 5.27
CA THR A 238 1.53 18.76 6.04
C THR A 238 0.76 17.53 5.57
N LYS A 239 1.47 16.43 5.24
CA LYS A 239 0.95 15.12 4.77
C LYS A 239 0.09 14.33 5.82
N THR A 240 -0.50 14.97 6.83
CA THR A 240 -0.83 14.28 8.10
C THR A 240 -2.23 14.54 8.64
N SER A 241 -3.18 15.07 7.86
CA SER A 241 -4.54 15.37 8.37
C SER A 241 -5.63 14.99 7.35
N PRO A 242 -5.82 13.70 7.04
CA PRO A 242 -6.81 13.25 6.04
C PRO A 242 -8.25 13.54 6.47
N ASP A 243 -8.49 13.68 7.77
CA ASP A 243 -9.72 14.20 8.38
C ASP A 243 -10.03 15.66 8.00
N LEU A 244 -9.02 16.41 7.53
CA LEU A 244 -9.11 17.80 7.08
C LEU A 244 -8.80 17.97 5.58
N ASN A 245 -8.60 16.88 4.84
CA ASN A 245 -8.51 16.93 3.39
C ASN A 245 -9.89 17.19 2.80
N LEU A 246 -10.09 18.41 2.28
CA LEU A 246 -11.20 18.77 1.41
C LEU A 246 -11.02 18.19 0.00
N PRO A 247 -11.84 18.54 -0.99
CA PRO A 247 -11.49 18.41 -2.42
C PRO A 247 -11.02 19.84 -3.15
N ALA A 248 -9.15 20.52 -4.36
CA ALA A 248 -8.47 21.62 -5.13
C ALA A 248 -7.98 20.99 -6.43
N THR A 249 -8.75 21.18 -7.50
CA THR A 249 -8.61 20.46 -8.77
C THR A 249 -7.27 20.73 -9.43
N ALA A 250 -6.46 19.70 -9.68
CA ALA A 250 -5.26 19.80 -10.52
C ALA A 250 -5.55 19.31 -11.95
N PRO A 251 -5.06 20.00 -13.00
CA PRO A 251 -5.22 19.56 -14.39
C PRO A 251 -4.65 18.15 -14.67
N TYR A 252 -3.75 17.63 -13.84
CA TYR A 252 -3.24 16.27 -13.98
C TYR A 252 -4.35 15.21 -13.91
N PHE A 253 -5.25 15.32 -12.93
CA PHE A 253 -6.38 14.40 -12.74
C PHE A 253 -7.51 14.61 -13.75
N SER A 254 -7.47 15.70 -14.52
CA SER A 254 -8.47 16.04 -15.53
C SER A 254 -8.26 15.36 -16.88
N ARG A 255 -7.14 14.65 -17.06
CA ARG A 255 -6.85 13.88 -18.27
C ARG A 255 -7.84 12.71 -18.36
N PRO A 256 -8.49 12.45 -19.52
CA PRO A 256 -9.36 11.30 -19.69
C PRO A 256 -8.69 9.95 -19.41
N ALA A 257 -7.35 9.85 -19.52
CA ALA A 257 -6.59 8.64 -19.19
C ALA A 257 -6.48 8.38 -17.67
N ASN A 258 -6.56 9.41 -16.82
CA ASN A 258 -6.39 9.27 -15.37
C ASN A 258 -7.49 8.37 -14.82
N ARG A 259 -7.09 7.43 -13.97
CA ARG A 259 -7.98 6.50 -13.26
C ARG A 259 -7.53 6.40 -11.81
N ALA A 260 -8.44 5.93 -10.97
CA ALA A 260 -8.22 5.71 -9.56
C ALA A 260 -9.01 4.46 -9.14
N SER A 261 -8.78 3.91 -7.95
CA SER A 261 -9.60 2.79 -7.49
C SER A 261 -9.77 2.71 -5.97
N LEU A 262 -10.99 2.36 -5.55
CA LEU A 262 -11.37 2.16 -4.15
C LEU A 262 -12.30 0.94 -4.00
N PRO A 263 -12.39 0.31 -2.82
CA PRO A 263 -13.30 -0.81 -2.59
C PRO A 263 -14.77 -0.42 -2.80
N PRO A 264 -15.62 -1.32 -3.31
CA PRO A 264 -17.01 -1.01 -3.65
C PRO A 264 -17.87 -0.55 -2.44
N SER A 265 -17.44 -0.89 -1.23
CA SER A 265 -18.04 -0.54 0.06
C SER A 265 -17.61 0.83 0.60
N TYR A 266 -16.60 1.49 0.03
CA TYR A 266 -16.08 2.76 0.54
C TYR A 266 -17.12 3.88 0.44
N SER A 267 -17.44 4.50 1.57
CA SER A 267 -18.27 5.70 1.68
C SER A 267 -17.77 6.57 2.83
N ALA A 268 -17.94 7.89 2.71
CA ALA A 268 -17.53 8.87 3.71
C ALA A 268 -18.32 10.17 3.52
N GLU A 269 -18.81 10.79 4.60
CA GLU A 269 -19.62 12.02 4.52
C GLU A 269 -18.87 13.16 3.81
N SER A 270 -17.57 13.33 4.08
CA SER A 270 -16.70 14.30 3.42
C SER A 270 -16.12 13.82 2.08
N GLY A 271 -16.38 12.56 1.69
CA GLY A 271 -15.85 11.93 0.48
C GLY A 271 -16.28 12.65 -0.81
N ASN A 272 -15.39 12.66 -1.81
CA ASN A 272 -15.60 13.44 -3.02
C ASN A 272 -16.22 12.67 -4.19
N VAL A 273 -16.16 11.32 -4.18
CA VAL A 273 -16.58 10.44 -5.28
C VAL A 273 -18.11 10.46 -5.45
N GLY A 274 -18.57 10.70 -6.67
CA GLY A 274 -19.98 10.64 -7.09
C GLY A 274 -20.18 9.61 -8.19
N PHE A 275 -21.22 9.79 -9.02
CA PHE A 275 -21.46 8.94 -10.20
C PHE A 275 -22.44 9.60 -11.20
N ARG A 276 -22.48 9.07 -12.43
CA ARG A 276 -23.52 9.35 -13.42
C ARG A 276 -24.17 8.06 -13.92
N ILE A 277 -25.36 8.16 -14.50
CA ILE A 277 -26.11 7.01 -15.03
C ILE A 277 -25.84 6.77 -16.53
N VAL A 278 -26.00 5.51 -16.95
CA VAL A 278 -26.20 5.11 -18.35
C VAL A 278 -27.56 4.43 -18.49
N GLU A 279 -28.38 4.88 -19.43
CA GLU A 279 -29.64 4.24 -19.86
C GLU A 279 -29.33 3.20 -20.94
N ALA A 280 -28.95 2.00 -20.50
CA ALA A 280 -28.71 0.83 -21.35
C ALA A 280 -28.84 -0.45 -20.50
N PRO A 281 -29.06 -1.63 -21.12
CA PRO A 281 -28.85 -2.91 -20.46
C PRO A 281 -27.43 -3.03 -19.87
N MET A 282 -27.26 -3.97 -18.93
CA MET A 282 -25.92 -4.41 -18.53
C MET A 282 -25.13 -4.90 -19.76
N PRO A 283 -23.85 -4.52 -19.90
CA PRO A 283 -23.01 -5.06 -20.97
C PRO A 283 -22.89 -6.58 -20.83
N LYS A 284 -22.69 -7.26 -21.96
CA LYS A 284 -22.28 -8.67 -21.93
C LYS A 284 -20.91 -8.74 -21.24
N ALA A 285 -20.75 -9.65 -20.28
CA ALA A 285 -19.47 -9.88 -19.61
C ALA A 285 -18.35 -10.10 -20.64
N ASN A 286 -17.36 -9.21 -20.64
CA ASN A 286 -16.12 -9.32 -21.41
C ASN A 286 -14.97 -8.85 -20.53
N PHE A 287 -14.58 -9.73 -19.61
CA PHE A 287 -13.59 -9.43 -18.58
C PHE A 287 -12.16 -9.61 -19.08
N THR A 288 -11.25 -8.76 -18.62
CA THR A 288 -9.82 -9.05 -18.63
C THR A 288 -9.46 -10.04 -17.52
N PRO A 289 -8.28 -10.68 -17.56
CA PRO A 289 -7.74 -11.38 -16.39
C PRO A 289 -7.72 -10.48 -15.14
N ALA A 290 -7.75 -11.12 -13.97
CA ALA A 290 -7.50 -10.44 -12.70
C ALA A 290 -6.00 -10.12 -12.56
N GLN A 291 -5.67 -9.25 -11.60
CA GLN A 291 -4.29 -9.15 -11.13
C GLN A 291 -3.98 -10.38 -10.27
N SER A 292 -2.91 -11.10 -10.61
CA SER A 292 -2.36 -12.20 -9.81
C SER A 292 -1.05 -11.75 -9.13
N TYR A 293 -0.71 -12.39 -8.02
CA TYR A 293 0.49 -12.10 -7.23
C TYR A 293 1.26 -13.38 -6.87
N PHE A 294 2.57 -13.40 -7.07
CA PHE A 294 3.44 -14.53 -6.72
C PHE A 294 3.58 -14.75 -5.21
N PHE A 295 3.41 -13.71 -4.39
CA PHE A 295 3.28 -13.85 -2.94
C PHE A 295 1.93 -14.46 -2.52
N GLU A 296 0.93 -14.58 -3.40
CA GLU A 296 -0.32 -15.31 -3.13
C GLU A 296 -0.30 -16.74 -3.67
N THR A 297 0.61 -17.07 -4.60
CA THR A 297 0.78 -18.43 -5.14
C THR A 297 1.85 -19.23 -4.40
N ALA A 298 1.92 -20.54 -4.67
CA ALA A 298 2.87 -21.48 -4.05
C ALA A 298 2.90 -21.47 -2.49
N VAL A 299 1.75 -21.30 -1.84
CA VAL A 299 1.66 -21.19 -0.37
C VAL A 299 1.39 -22.55 0.28
N HIS A 300 2.28 -23.02 1.15
CA HIS A 300 1.98 -24.16 2.02
C HIS A 300 0.94 -23.80 3.07
N GLN A 301 0.02 -24.72 3.37
CA GLN A 301 -0.90 -24.61 4.51
C GLN A 301 -0.45 -25.47 5.68
N GLN A 302 0.45 -26.43 5.44
CA GLN A 302 1.10 -27.23 6.47
C GLN A 302 2.36 -26.54 7.00
N SER A 303 2.50 -26.44 8.33
CA SER A 303 3.71 -25.92 8.96
C SER A 303 4.85 -26.93 8.95
N ILE A 304 6.02 -26.53 8.48
CA ILE A 304 7.24 -27.38 8.54
C ILE A 304 7.82 -27.48 9.96
N LEU A 305 7.47 -26.52 10.84
CA LEU A 305 7.92 -26.47 12.24
C LEU A 305 7.05 -27.34 13.16
N GLY A 306 5.87 -27.76 12.68
CA GLY A 306 4.88 -28.55 13.39
C GLY A 306 3.71 -27.72 13.94
N THR A 307 2.80 -28.35 14.67
CA THR A 307 1.69 -27.67 15.33
C THR A 307 2.10 -27.18 16.73
N PRO A 308 1.66 -25.99 17.20
CA PRO A 308 2.01 -25.47 18.54
C PRO A 308 1.64 -26.38 19.72
N ALA A 309 0.74 -27.35 19.52
CA ALA A 309 0.38 -28.35 20.53
C ALA A 309 1.47 -29.41 20.80
N LEU A 310 2.53 -29.47 19.99
CA LEU A 310 3.68 -30.35 20.20
C LEU A 310 4.76 -29.62 21.01
N SER A 311 4.96 -30.01 22.27
CA SER A 311 5.85 -29.35 23.24
C SER A 311 7.36 -29.52 22.99
N LYS A 312 7.74 -29.66 21.72
CA LYS A 312 9.11 -29.58 21.17
C LYS A 312 8.98 -29.04 19.74
N ALA A 313 9.03 -27.72 19.59
CA ALA A 313 9.08 -27.09 18.26
C ALA A 313 10.26 -27.68 17.46
N ILE A 314 10.05 -28.00 16.18
CA ILE A 314 11.12 -28.51 15.31
C ILE A 314 11.65 -27.33 14.49
N GLY A 315 12.96 -27.12 14.45
CA GLY A 315 13.58 -26.06 13.64
C GLY A 315 14.07 -24.84 14.41
N HIS A 316 14.11 -24.87 15.74
CA HIS A 316 14.71 -23.79 16.53
C HIS A 316 16.24 -23.95 16.64
N PRO A 317 17.03 -22.88 16.45
CA PRO A 317 18.37 -22.77 17.01
C PRO A 317 18.36 -22.99 18.52
N ASP A 318 19.46 -23.54 19.08
CA ASP A 318 19.63 -23.70 20.54
C ASP A 318 19.41 -22.34 21.26
N PRO A 319 18.35 -22.18 22.07
CA PRO A 319 18.00 -20.90 22.68
C PRO A 319 18.96 -20.49 23.79
N THR A 320 19.91 -21.35 24.19
CA THR A 320 20.98 -21.04 25.15
C THR A 320 22.24 -20.51 24.47
N ARG A 321 22.37 -20.67 23.15
CA ARG A 321 23.49 -20.16 22.34
C ARG A 321 23.09 -18.89 21.60
N PRO A 322 23.93 -17.83 21.57
CA PRO A 322 23.68 -16.65 20.76
C PRO A 322 23.42 -17.00 19.28
N PHE A 323 22.29 -16.54 18.75
CA PHE A 323 21.97 -16.59 17.32
C PHE A 323 21.71 -15.18 16.80
N TYR A 324 22.29 -14.85 15.63
CA TYR A 324 22.08 -13.61 14.91
C TYR A 324 22.33 -13.85 13.41
N GLN A 325 21.44 -13.37 12.54
CA GLN A 325 21.61 -13.42 11.08
C GLN A 325 20.89 -12.24 10.40
N THR A 326 21.31 -11.85 9.19
CA THR A 326 20.64 -10.82 8.39
C THR A 326 20.35 -11.29 6.96
N HIS A 327 19.16 -10.98 6.44
CA HIS A 327 18.74 -11.30 5.06
C HIS A 327 18.41 -10.03 4.27
N GLU A 328 18.92 -9.91 3.05
CA GLU A 328 18.61 -8.76 2.18
C GLU A 328 17.14 -8.81 1.71
N LEU A 329 16.36 -7.75 1.96
CA LEU A 329 14.96 -7.71 1.55
C LEU A 329 14.81 -7.40 0.05
N PHE A 330 15.42 -6.33 -0.43
CA PHE A 330 15.10 -5.71 -1.72
C PHE A 330 16.21 -5.85 -2.77
N LEU A 331 15.82 -5.75 -4.04
CA LEU A 331 16.74 -5.64 -5.16
C LEU A 331 17.43 -4.28 -5.21
N ASN A 332 18.71 -4.29 -5.56
CA ASN A 332 19.51 -3.13 -5.88
C ASN A 332 19.73 -3.06 -7.41
N LEU A 333 19.09 -2.08 -8.07
CA LEU A 333 19.20 -1.86 -9.52
C LEU A 333 20.51 -1.17 -9.95
N ASN A 334 21.49 -1.04 -9.06
CA ASN A 334 22.82 -0.51 -9.32
C ASN A 334 22.79 0.91 -9.91
N GLY A 335 22.04 1.81 -9.25
CA GLY A 335 21.86 3.20 -9.65
C GLY A 335 20.83 3.46 -10.76
N GLN A 336 20.17 2.42 -11.29
CA GLN A 336 19.08 2.56 -12.26
C GLN A 336 17.71 2.72 -11.59
N GLN A 337 16.75 3.33 -12.29
CA GLN A 337 15.43 3.68 -11.75
C GLN A 337 14.42 2.52 -11.86
N MET A 338 13.59 2.33 -10.83
CA MET A 338 12.59 1.25 -10.77
C MET A 338 11.45 1.43 -11.79
N SER A 339 10.89 2.65 -11.88
CA SER A 339 9.78 3.00 -12.79
C SER A 339 10.12 2.98 -14.29
N THR A 340 11.37 2.70 -14.65
CA THR A 340 11.84 2.62 -16.04
C THR A 340 12.61 1.32 -16.28
N THR A 341 13.83 1.18 -15.77
CA THR A 341 14.60 -0.08 -15.89
C THR A 341 13.94 -1.21 -15.10
N GLY A 342 13.51 -0.98 -13.86
CA GLY A 342 12.91 -2.01 -13.00
C GLY A 342 11.68 -2.68 -13.63
N TRP A 343 10.68 -1.91 -14.04
CA TRP A 343 9.49 -2.46 -14.71
C TRP A 343 9.81 -3.10 -16.07
N ALA A 344 10.82 -2.58 -16.79
CA ALA A 344 11.29 -3.20 -18.03
C ALA A 344 12.06 -4.53 -17.82
N LEU A 345 12.54 -4.81 -16.60
CA LEU A 345 13.10 -6.11 -16.20
C LEU A 345 12.03 -7.18 -15.89
N GLY A 346 10.75 -6.81 -15.91
CA GLY A 346 9.64 -7.67 -15.47
C GLY A 346 9.29 -7.53 -13.99
N LEU A 347 9.84 -6.54 -13.26
CA LEU A 347 9.36 -6.24 -11.91
C LEU A 347 7.96 -5.60 -11.97
N PRO A 348 7.10 -5.84 -10.96
CA PRO A 348 5.72 -5.35 -10.97
C PRO A 348 5.63 -3.83 -11.13
N ARG A 349 4.71 -3.37 -11.98
CA ARG A 349 4.41 -1.94 -12.10
C ARG A 349 3.83 -1.40 -10.80
N GLY A 350 4.10 -0.12 -10.53
CA GLY A 350 3.80 0.52 -9.25
C GLY A 350 4.85 0.26 -8.17
N LEU A 351 5.71 -0.77 -8.31
CA LEU A 351 6.88 -0.92 -7.44
C LEU A 351 7.83 0.26 -7.64
N GLY A 352 8.33 0.84 -6.55
CA GLY A 352 9.27 1.95 -6.56
C GLY A 352 10.53 1.66 -5.74
N VAL A 353 11.14 2.70 -5.18
CA VAL A 353 12.38 2.61 -4.36
C VAL A 353 12.23 3.16 -2.94
N ASN A 354 11.08 3.72 -2.59
CA ASN A 354 10.85 4.47 -1.35
C ASN A 354 10.50 3.57 -0.15
N TYR A 355 11.29 2.50 0.06
CA TYR A 355 11.04 1.46 1.06
C TYR A 355 11.03 2.00 2.50
N HIS A 356 9.86 1.96 3.15
CA HIS A 356 9.63 2.69 4.40
C HIS A 356 8.54 2.02 5.25
N ASN A 357 8.44 2.39 6.53
CA ASN A 357 7.35 1.99 7.44
C ASN A 357 7.00 0.50 7.34
N SER A 358 7.84 -0.35 7.95
CA SER A 358 7.74 -1.81 7.81
C SER A 358 6.64 -2.42 8.67
N ALA A 359 6.18 -3.58 8.23
CA ALA A 359 5.53 -4.61 9.02
C ALA A 359 6.20 -5.95 8.71
N ILE A 360 6.27 -6.85 9.70
CA ILE A 360 6.75 -8.23 9.53
C ILE A 360 6.02 -9.13 10.51
N GLN A 361 5.60 -10.31 10.08
CA GLN A 361 4.82 -11.25 10.87
C GLN A 361 5.14 -12.70 10.45
N VAL A 362 5.48 -13.54 11.44
CA VAL A 362 5.54 -15.00 11.26
C VAL A 362 4.13 -15.56 11.17
N LEU A 363 3.88 -16.38 10.14
CA LEU A 363 2.60 -17.02 9.86
C LEU A 363 2.49 -18.42 10.48
N PRO A 364 1.27 -18.98 10.65
CA PRO A 364 1.07 -20.32 11.20
C PRO A 364 1.80 -21.45 10.47
N ASN A 365 2.03 -21.34 9.16
CA ASN A 365 2.81 -22.29 8.36
C ASN A 365 4.36 -22.13 8.50
N GLY A 366 4.83 -21.10 9.19
CA GLY A 366 6.26 -20.76 9.32
C GLY A 366 6.81 -19.85 8.22
N ASP A 367 5.98 -19.39 7.26
CA ASP A 367 6.37 -18.32 6.34
C ASP A 367 6.50 -16.99 7.09
N LEU A 368 7.34 -16.09 6.58
CA LEU A 368 7.34 -14.68 6.96
C LEU A 368 6.63 -13.88 5.88
N LEU A 369 5.63 -13.08 6.24
CA LEU A 369 5.21 -11.95 5.41
C LEU A 369 5.80 -10.67 5.96
N ALA A 370 6.32 -9.84 5.06
CA ALA A 370 6.69 -8.46 5.36
C ALA A 370 6.00 -7.52 4.38
N ALA A 371 5.63 -6.33 4.85
CA ALA A 371 4.99 -5.29 4.06
C ALA A 371 5.61 -3.93 4.34
N PHE A 372 5.65 -3.07 3.33
CA PHE A 372 6.30 -1.77 3.39
C PHE A 372 5.49 -0.73 2.63
N TYR A 373 5.55 0.52 3.11
CA TYR A 373 5.22 1.69 2.30
C TYR A 373 6.11 1.73 1.05
N ASN A 374 5.47 1.93 -0.09
CA ASN A 374 6.06 1.96 -1.42
C ASN A 374 5.57 3.22 -2.17
N SER A 375 6.35 3.73 -3.11
CA SER A 375 5.94 4.85 -3.97
C SER A 375 6.80 4.85 -5.24
N PRO A 376 6.22 4.89 -6.46
CA PRO A 376 6.93 4.65 -7.72
C PRO A 376 8.23 5.46 -7.88
N ASP A 377 8.12 6.80 -7.84
CA ASP A 377 9.28 7.71 -7.91
C ASP A 377 9.54 8.42 -6.57
N TYR A 378 8.51 8.97 -5.91
CA TYR A 378 8.66 9.86 -4.74
C TYR A 378 7.84 9.41 -3.53
N GLU A 379 8.35 9.57 -2.31
CA GLU A 379 7.66 9.29 -1.02
C GLU A 379 6.31 10.06 -0.83
N ASP A 380 5.90 10.89 -1.80
CA ASP A 380 4.62 11.59 -1.80
C ASP A 380 3.98 11.72 -3.19
N ASP A 381 4.15 10.69 -4.02
CA ASP A 381 3.17 10.31 -5.05
C ASP A 381 1.79 9.99 -4.41
N PRO A 382 0.63 10.19 -5.04
CA PRO A 382 -0.63 9.60 -4.57
C PRO A 382 -0.81 8.14 -5.03
N ASP A 383 -0.02 7.67 -6.01
CA ASP A 383 0.21 6.25 -6.31
C ASP A 383 1.11 5.54 -5.28
N GLN A 384 1.49 6.26 -4.22
CA GLN A 384 2.03 5.68 -2.99
C GLN A 384 1.07 4.59 -2.48
N THR A 385 1.63 3.39 -2.31
CA THR A 385 0.89 2.18 -2.01
C THR A 385 1.66 1.32 -1.01
N VAL A 386 1.15 0.13 -0.69
CA VAL A 386 1.90 -0.87 0.07
C VAL A 386 2.48 -1.90 -0.89
N MET A 387 3.65 -2.47 -0.56
CA MET A 387 4.18 -3.67 -1.21
C MET A 387 4.34 -4.79 -0.17
N VAL A 388 4.19 -6.04 -0.62
CA VAL A 388 4.32 -7.26 0.19
C VAL A 388 5.44 -8.14 -0.36
N LEU A 389 6.09 -8.87 0.54
CA LEU A 389 7.11 -9.89 0.28
C LEU A 389 6.81 -11.13 1.13
N ARG A 390 7.26 -12.30 0.68
CA ARG A 390 7.30 -13.52 1.49
C ARG A 390 8.73 -14.10 1.58
N ARG A 391 9.14 -14.55 2.76
CA ARG A 391 10.16 -15.60 2.94
C ARG A 391 9.43 -16.91 3.17
N ARG A 392 9.72 -17.93 2.36
CA ARG A 392 9.07 -19.24 2.50
C ARG A 392 9.67 -19.94 3.73
N ALA A 393 8.87 -20.73 4.43
CA ALA A 393 9.33 -21.46 5.61
C ALA A 393 10.56 -22.32 5.25
N GLY A 394 11.68 -22.11 5.95
CA GLY A 394 12.93 -22.84 5.70
C GLY A 394 13.73 -22.37 4.48
N THR A 395 13.46 -21.19 3.90
CA THR A 395 14.37 -20.53 2.95
C THR A 395 15.19 -19.42 3.59
N GLU A 396 16.36 -19.18 3.03
CA GLU A 396 17.22 -18.02 3.31
C GLU A 396 16.81 -16.83 2.42
N ASP A 397 16.35 -17.09 1.20
CA ASP A 397 15.93 -16.07 0.24
C ASP A 397 14.48 -15.59 0.47
N TRP A 398 14.28 -14.26 0.44
CA TRP A 398 12.98 -13.61 0.24
C TRP A 398 12.61 -13.53 -1.24
N ASP A 399 11.36 -13.84 -1.58
CA ASP A 399 10.78 -13.66 -2.91
C ASP A 399 10.66 -12.17 -3.31
N MET A 400 10.29 -11.91 -4.58
CA MET A 400 10.22 -10.56 -5.13
C MET A 400 9.08 -9.73 -4.52
N PRO A 401 9.27 -8.41 -4.30
CA PRO A 401 8.23 -7.52 -3.81
C PRO A 401 7.16 -7.21 -4.86
N GLU A 402 5.90 -7.25 -4.44
CA GLU A 402 4.73 -6.95 -5.27
C GLU A 402 3.84 -5.90 -4.59
N PRO A 403 3.37 -4.85 -5.30
CA PRO A 403 2.43 -3.88 -4.76
C PRO A 403 1.08 -4.51 -4.40
N PHE A 404 0.72 -4.49 -3.11
CA PHE A 404 -0.52 -5.05 -2.60
C PHE A 404 -0.91 -4.44 -1.23
N PRO A 405 -2.19 -4.09 -1.00
CA PRO A 405 -3.27 -3.99 -2.00
C PRO A 405 -3.09 -2.77 -2.92
N ILE A 406 -3.58 -2.82 -4.16
CA ILE A 406 -3.49 -1.70 -5.12
C ILE A 406 -4.80 -0.91 -5.16
N PHE A 407 -4.79 0.29 -4.59
CA PHE A 407 -5.86 1.29 -4.69
C PHE A 407 -5.24 2.53 -5.38
N ALA A 408 -5.45 2.69 -6.69
CA ALA A 408 -4.82 3.76 -7.46
C ALA A 408 -5.28 5.15 -7.00
N ASP A 409 -4.37 6.13 -6.98
CA ASP A 409 -4.56 7.50 -6.44
C ASP A 409 -4.96 7.64 -4.95
N ALA A 410 -5.09 6.55 -4.18
CA ALA A 410 -5.60 6.60 -2.81
C ALA A 410 -4.54 6.86 -1.71
N GLY A 411 -3.24 6.78 -2.04
CA GLY A 411 -2.14 7.09 -1.12
C GLY A 411 -2.05 6.16 0.10
N LEU A 412 -1.95 4.85 -0.10
CA LEU A 412 -1.94 3.84 0.97
C LEU A 412 -0.61 3.84 1.73
N ALA A 413 -0.69 3.82 3.06
CA ALA A 413 0.44 4.06 3.97
C ALA A 413 0.43 3.11 5.16
N ALA A 414 1.58 3.04 5.84
CA ALA A 414 1.71 2.45 7.18
C ALA A 414 1.08 1.04 7.32
N PRO A 415 1.62 0.02 6.63
CA PRO A 415 1.15 -1.35 6.79
C PRO A 415 1.36 -1.85 8.22
N VAL A 416 0.46 -2.73 8.66
CA VAL A 416 0.61 -3.56 9.86
C VAL A 416 0.03 -4.94 9.57
N ILE A 417 0.84 -5.99 9.70
CA ILE A 417 0.39 -7.39 9.61
C ILE A 417 0.28 -7.92 11.04
N TRP A 418 -0.80 -8.64 11.36
CA TRP A 418 -1.05 -9.16 12.70
C TRP A 418 -1.64 -10.58 12.67
N ASN A 419 -0.91 -11.54 13.24
CA ASN A 419 -1.36 -12.92 13.41
C ASN A 419 -2.11 -13.07 14.75
N ASP A 420 -3.43 -12.85 14.71
CA ASP A 420 -4.28 -12.64 15.88
C ASP A 420 -4.30 -13.85 16.84
N PRO A 421 -3.79 -13.72 18.09
CA PRO A 421 -3.67 -14.82 19.04
C PRO A 421 -4.98 -15.58 19.31
N LYS A 422 -6.14 -14.92 19.17
CA LYS A 422 -7.46 -15.55 19.34
C LYS A 422 -7.71 -16.69 18.35
N PHE A 423 -7.09 -16.64 17.17
CA PHE A 423 -7.32 -17.59 16.08
C PHE A 423 -6.13 -18.53 15.84
N GLN A 424 -4.99 -18.37 16.52
CA GLN A 424 -3.79 -19.21 16.33
C GLN A 424 -3.99 -20.72 16.66
N SER A 425 -5.07 -21.09 17.34
CA SER A 425 -5.46 -22.50 17.54
C SER A 425 -6.22 -23.12 16.35
N GLN A 426 -6.61 -22.31 15.37
CA GLN A 426 -7.13 -22.74 14.07
C GLN A 426 -5.93 -23.00 13.15
N SER A 427 -5.97 -24.05 12.32
CA SER A 427 -4.79 -24.55 11.57
C SER A 427 -4.09 -23.50 10.70
N ASN A 428 -4.82 -22.49 10.24
CA ASN A 428 -4.35 -21.45 9.34
C ASN A 428 -4.35 -20.05 10.00
N GLY A 429 -4.65 -19.97 11.30
CA GLY A 429 -4.81 -18.73 12.06
C GLY A 429 -5.89 -17.79 11.52
N ARG A 430 -5.76 -16.50 11.88
CA ARG A 430 -6.32 -15.38 11.12
C ARG A 430 -5.26 -14.30 11.02
N VAL A 431 -4.72 -14.12 9.82
CA VAL A 431 -3.81 -13.02 9.51
C VAL A 431 -4.66 -11.81 9.17
N TRP A 432 -4.49 -10.73 9.90
CA TRP A 432 -5.02 -9.42 9.54
C TRP A 432 -3.93 -8.60 8.86
N PHE A 433 -4.32 -7.80 7.88
CA PHE A 433 -3.44 -6.84 7.22
C PHE A 433 -4.13 -5.49 7.19
N PHE A 434 -3.59 -4.54 7.96
CA PHE A 434 -4.10 -3.18 8.10
C PHE A 434 -3.21 -2.20 7.32
N TRP A 435 -3.81 -1.10 6.86
CA TRP A 435 -3.11 0.05 6.29
C TRP A 435 -3.92 1.33 6.57
N GLY A 436 -3.29 2.48 6.39
CA GLY A 436 -3.92 3.80 6.41
C GLY A 436 -3.86 4.49 5.04
N PHE A 437 -4.34 5.72 4.98
CA PHE A 437 -4.35 6.55 3.78
C PHE A 437 -3.75 7.92 4.09
N SER A 438 -2.59 8.24 3.53
CA SER A 438 -1.94 9.55 3.74
C SER A 438 -2.69 10.71 3.05
N ARG A 439 -3.62 10.41 2.14
CA ARG A 439 -4.20 11.38 1.19
C ARG A 439 -5.71 11.31 0.96
N LEU A 440 -6.27 10.11 0.84
CA LEU A 440 -7.68 9.90 0.48
C LEU A 440 -8.66 10.77 1.31
N ILE A 441 -9.49 11.51 0.60
CA ILE A 441 -10.50 12.42 1.16
C ILE A 441 -11.55 11.64 1.95
N GLY A 442 -11.70 11.97 3.23
CA GLY A 442 -12.63 11.30 4.15
C GLY A 442 -12.16 9.94 4.66
N ALA A 443 -10.88 9.59 4.47
CA ALA A 443 -10.35 8.30 4.87
C ALA A 443 -10.50 8.03 6.38
N PRO A 444 -10.96 6.83 6.80
CA PRO A 444 -10.97 6.43 8.21
C PRO A 444 -9.55 6.24 8.77
N PRO A 445 -9.37 6.08 10.09
CA PRO A 445 -8.04 5.93 10.72
C PRO A 445 -7.19 4.77 10.19
N PHE A 446 -7.84 3.74 9.64
CA PHE A 446 -7.24 2.60 8.94
C PHE A 446 -8.31 1.87 8.10
N ALA A 447 -7.88 0.96 7.23
CA ALA A 447 -8.67 -0.10 6.61
C ALA A 447 -7.93 -1.44 6.78
N TRP A 448 -8.59 -2.57 6.49
CA TRP A 448 -7.95 -3.88 6.58
C TRP A 448 -8.51 -4.93 5.62
N ALA A 449 -7.73 -5.99 5.40
CA ALA A 449 -8.16 -7.27 4.86
C ALA A 449 -7.77 -8.40 5.83
N THR A 450 -8.32 -9.60 5.63
CA THR A 450 -7.98 -10.79 6.44
C THR A 450 -7.74 -12.02 5.56
N SER A 451 -6.83 -12.89 5.98
CA SER A 451 -6.57 -14.20 5.40
C SER A 451 -6.75 -15.29 6.46
N THR A 452 -7.24 -16.45 6.03
CA THR A 452 -7.32 -17.70 6.83
C THR A 452 -6.66 -18.86 6.09
N ASP A 453 -5.61 -18.55 5.30
CA ASP A 453 -4.85 -19.50 4.50
C ASP A 453 -3.38 -19.05 4.31
N ASN A 454 -2.79 -18.49 5.38
CA ASN A 454 -1.40 -18.02 5.40
C ASN A 454 -1.07 -16.97 4.31
N GLY A 455 -2.05 -16.17 3.89
CA GLY A 455 -1.92 -15.19 2.81
C GLY A 455 -1.84 -15.82 1.42
N ALA A 456 -2.63 -16.85 1.15
CA ALA A 456 -2.87 -17.37 -0.20
C ALA A 456 -4.13 -16.76 -0.85
N SER A 457 -5.05 -16.26 -0.04
CA SER A 457 -6.15 -15.40 -0.44
C SER A 457 -6.50 -14.41 0.69
N TRP A 458 -7.17 -13.32 0.32
CA TRP A 458 -7.58 -12.27 1.23
C TRP A 458 -9.05 -11.92 1.06
N SER A 459 -9.70 -11.49 2.15
CA SER A 459 -11.02 -10.90 2.13
C SER A 459 -11.04 -9.62 1.28
N ALA A 460 -12.24 -9.18 0.87
CA ALA A 460 -12.44 -7.80 0.45
C ALA A 460 -11.94 -6.83 1.55
N ALA A 461 -11.61 -5.60 1.14
CA ALA A 461 -11.21 -4.57 2.07
C ALA A 461 -12.38 -4.08 2.93
N HIS A 462 -12.12 -3.89 4.22
CA HIS A 462 -13.05 -3.47 5.24
C HIS A 462 -12.63 -2.12 5.83
N PHE A 463 -13.63 -1.34 6.27
CA PHE A 463 -13.46 -0.04 6.91
C PHE A 463 -14.11 -0.04 8.31
N PRO A 464 -13.55 0.70 9.29
CA PRO A 464 -14.06 0.70 10.66
C PRO A 464 -15.38 1.47 10.77
N ASN A 465 -16.43 0.77 11.19
CA ASN A 465 -17.71 1.37 11.54
C ASN A 465 -17.65 1.98 12.95
N PHE A 466 -17.74 3.31 13.04
CA PHE A 466 -17.80 4.05 14.29
C PHE A 466 -19.24 4.52 14.59
N PRO A 467 -19.98 3.85 15.51
CA PRO A 467 -21.35 4.23 15.85
C PRO A 467 -21.43 5.47 16.78
N LYS A 468 -20.31 6.16 17.01
CA LYS A 468 -20.18 7.40 17.78
C LYS A 468 -19.15 8.31 17.09
N PRO A 469 -19.25 9.64 17.23
CA PRO A 469 -18.21 10.56 16.73
C PRO A 469 -16.83 10.24 17.31
N ILE A 470 -15.80 10.38 16.48
CA ILE A 470 -14.40 10.15 16.84
C ILE A 470 -13.62 11.46 16.97
N GLY A 471 -12.57 11.46 17.79
CA GLY A 471 -11.60 12.55 17.84
C GLY A 471 -10.65 12.54 16.64
N ARG A 472 -9.87 13.62 16.49
CA ARG A 472 -8.90 13.80 15.40
C ARG A 472 -7.83 12.71 15.35
N TYR A 473 -7.37 12.41 14.14
CA TYR A 473 -6.45 11.30 13.85
C TYR A 473 -5.55 11.58 12.65
N VAL A 474 -4.54 10.73 12.45
CA VAL A 474 -3.85 10.53 11.17
C VAL A 474 -4.22 9.13 10.70
N SER A 475 -4.58 8.96 9.42
CA SER A 475 -4.85 7.62 8.86
C SER A 475 -3.53 6.91 8.57
N GLN A 476 -2.85 6.49 9.63
CA GLN A 476 -1.61 5.71 9.64
C GLN A 476 -1.59 4.84 10.91
N PRO A 477 -1.98 3.56 10.82
CA PRO A 477 -1.86 2.64 11.95
C PRO A 477 -0.39 2.40 12.31
N ILE A 478 -0.14 2.17 13.58
CA ILE A 478 1.18 1.93 14.16
C ILE A 478 1.37 0.42 14.35
N ASN A 479 2.62 -0.03 14.27
CA ASN A 479 3.12 -1.43 14.21
C ASN A 479 2.71 -2.42 15.33
N SER A 480 1.77 -2.08 16.19
CA SER A 480 1.42 -2.82 17.39
C SER A 480 -0.09 -2.91 17.52
N ILE A 481 -0.63 -4.05 17.11
CA ILE A 481 -2.03 -4.41 17.36
C ILE A 481 -2.02 -5.45 18.47
N VAL A 482 -2.78 -5.20 19.52
CA VAL A 482 -2.77 -6.03 20.73
C VAL A 482 -4.20 -6.41 21.11
N ARG A 483 -4.38 -7.64 21.59
CA ARG A 483 -5.66 -8.11 22.12
C ARG A 483 -5.60 -8.13 23.64
N GLY A 484 -6.54 -7.47 24.31
CA GLY A 484 -6.58 -7.33 25.76
C GLY A 484 -7.07 -8.57 26.50
N PRO A 485 -6.94 -8.61 27.83
CA PRO A 485 -7.46 -9.71 28.66
C PRO A 485 -8.98 -9.90 28.57
N ASP A 486 -9.72 -8.82 28.26
CA ASP A 486 -11.17 -8.85 27.97
C ASP A 486 -11.51 -9.43 26.58
N GLY A 487 -10.49 -9.63 25.74
CA GLY A 487 -10.60 -10.07 24.37
C GLY A 487 -10.76 -8.95 23.33
N ALA A 488 -10.75 -7.66 23.70
CA ALA A 488 -10.86 -6.56 22.73
C ALA A 488 -9.57 -6.32 21.95
N ILE A 489 -9.71 -5.82 20.72
CA ILE A 489 -8.60 -5.45 19.83
C ILE A 489 -8.28 -3.97 20.02
N TYR A 490 -7.03 -3.63 20.31
CA TYR A 490 -6.54 -2.25 20.41
C TYR A 490 -5.53 -1.97 19.29
N ILE A 491 -5.75 -0.87 18.56
CA ILE A 491 -4.86 -0.41 17.47
C ILE A 491 -4.55 1.09 17.65
N PRO A 492 -3.27 1.51 17.63
CA PRO A 492 -2.87 2.91 17.74
C PRO A 492 -2.73 3.58 16.36
N THR A 493 -3.07 4.86 16.27
CA THR A 493 -2.70 5.76 15.15
C THR A 493 -2.13 7.07 15.72
N ASP A 494 -1.37 7.83 14.94
CA ASP A 494 -1.06 9.23 15.30
C ASP A 494 -2.35 10.08 15.43
N SER A 495 -2.27 11.23 16.10
CA SER A 495 -3.36 12.23 16.14
C SER A 495 -2.88 13.65 15.79
N THR A 496 -3.79 14.40 15.14
CA THR A 496 -3.66 15.85 14.85
C THR A 496 -4.37 16.73 15.89
N GLY A 497 -4.93 16.11 16.95
CA GLY A 497 -5.49 16.80 18.10
C GLY A 497 -4.43 17.31 19.07
N ARG A 498 -4.88 17.58 20.30
CA ARG A 498 -4.01 17.83 21.47
C ARG A 498 -4.56 17.04 22.66
N ASP A 499 -3.69 16.67 23.58
CA ASP A 499 -4.11 16.17 24.89
C ASP A 499 -4.53 17.34 25.83
N ALA A 500 -4.94 17.00 27.06
CA ALA A 500 -5.38 17.98 28.06
C ALA A 500 -4.28 18.99 28.46
N ASP A 501 -3.00 18.64 28.26
CA ASP A 501 -1.84 19.50 28.55
C ASP A 501 -1.48 20.39 27.34
N GLY A 502 -2.21 20.25 26.22
CA GLY A 502 -1.99 20.98 24.98
C GLY A 502 -0.91 20.39 24.07
N ASN A 503 -0.33 19.22 24.38
CA ASN A 503 0.69 18.58 23.57
C ASN A 503 0.06 17.96 22.29
N GLY A 504 0.72 18.16 21.14
CA GLY A 504 0.32 17.66 19.81
C GLY A 504 1.21 16.55 19.22
N SER A 505 2.20 16.09 19.98
CA SER A 505 2.94 14.84 19.72
C SER A 505 2.29 13.75 20.56
N ILE A 506 1.21 13.18 20.03
CA ILE A 506 0.31 12.22 20.69
C ILE A 506 -0.17 11.16 19.68
N SER A 507 -0.60 10.00 20.20
CA SER A 507 -1.34 8.98 19.45
C SER A 507 -2.76 8.80 20.02
N ALA A 508 -3.70 8.40 19.17
CA ALA A 508 -5.03 7.92 19.54
C ALA A 508 -5.04 6.39 19.54
N VAL A 509 -5.89 5.77 20.37
CA VAL A 509 -6.08 4.32 20.41
C VAL A 509 -7.54 3.99 20.12
N TRP A 510 -7.74 3.06 19.20
CA TRP A 510 -9.05 2.57 18.78
C TRP A 510 -9.27 1.18 19.36
N THR A 511 -10.47 0.91 19.87
CA THR A 511 -10.84 -0.40 20.43
C THR A 511 -12.03 -1.03 19.70
N SER A 512 -12.04 -2.37 19.61
CA SER A 512 -13.17 -3.18 19.14
C SER A 512 -13.37 -4.42 20.02
N HIS A 513 -14.60 -4.58 20.54
CA HIS A 513 -14.98 -5.72 21.39
C HIS A 513 -15.74 -6.83 20.62
N ASP A 514 -15.91 -6.72 19.30
CA ASP A 514 -16.77 -7.62 18.49
C ASP A 514 -16.09 -8.29 17.28
N ASP A 515 -14.75 -8.31 17.31
CA ASP A 515 -13.82 -8.70 16.23
C ASP A 515 -13.92 -7.79 14.99
N GLY A 516 -13.88 -6.48 15.20
CA GLY A 516 -13.67 -5.46 14.16
C GLY A 516 -14.93 -5.01 13.41
N LYS A 517 -16.14 -5.40 13.85
CA LYS A 517 -17.41 -5.01 13.21
C LYS A 517 -17.85 -3.61 13.64
N THR A 518 -17.55 -3.24 14.88
CA THR A 518 -17.66 -1.87 15.39
C THR A 518 -16.37 -1.47 16.10
N TRP A 519 -16.04 -0.18 15.98
CA TRP A 519 -14.85 0.43 16.56
C TRP A 519 -15.22 1.66 17.38
N PHE A 520 -14.38 1.99 18.36
CA PHE A 520 -14.58 3.14 19.25
C PHE A 520 -13.26 3.88 19.47
N ASP A 521 -13.33 5.21 19.52
CA ASP A 521 -12.27 6.03 20.11
C ASP A 521 -12.24 5.77 21.63
N THR A 522 -11.07 5.42 22.18
CA THR A 522 -10.89 5.27 23.64
C THR A 522 -11.01 6.61 24.38
N GLY A 523 -10.89 7.74 23.69
CA GLY A 523 -10.97 9.10 24.23
C GLY A 523 -9.65 9.60 24.83
N GLY A 524 -8.90 8.72 25.48
CA GLY A 524 -7.55 9.03 25.96
C GLY A 524 -6.54 9.24 24.82
N ARG A 525 -5.45 9.94 25.12
CA ARG A 525 -4.35 10.20 24.17
C ARG A 525 -3.02 9.91 24.83
N THR A 526 -2.18 9.15 24.13
CA THR A 526 -0.89 8.70 24.65
C THR A 526 0.12 9.85 24.71
N ALA A 527 1.15 9.69 25.52
CA ALA A 527 2.32 10.56 25.46
C ALA A 527 3.20 10.14 24.26
N GLY A 528 3.45 11.07 23.35
CA GLY A 528 4.34 10.88 22.22
C GLY A 528 3.65 10.45 20.93
N ARG A 529 4.29 10.79 19.81
CA ARG A 529 3.85 10.39 18.47
C ARG A 529 4.50 9.06 18.08
N HIS A 530 3.83 8.26 17.24
CA HIS A 530 4.18 6.88 16.93
C HIS A 530 4.28 5.99 18.18
N THR A 531 3.25 6.03 19.04
CA THR A 531 3.18 5.18 20.24
C THR A 531 2.94 3.72 19.88
N THR A 532 3.93 2.85 20.14
CA THR A 532 3.80 1.40 20.01
C THR A 532 3.27 0.81 21.34
N LEU A 533 2.32 -0.14 21.27
CA LEU A 533 1.53 -0.65 22.40
C LEU A 533 1.89 -2.09 22.80
N VAL A 534 1.83 -2.39 24.10
CA VAL A 534 1.88 -3.75 24.66
C VAL A 534 1.15 -3.84 26.00
N PHE A 535 0.51 -4.97 26.28
CA PHE A 535 -0.05 -5.24 27.61
C PHE A 535 1.03 -5.73 28.58
N ALA A 536 1.04 -5.17 29.79
CA ALA A 536 1.79 -5.64 30.95
C ALA A 536 1.18 -6.94 31.53
N LYS A 537 1.90 -7.62 32.43
CA LYS A 537 1.51 -8.94 32.99
C LYS A 537 0.31 -8.86 33.94
N ASP A 538 0.02 -7.68 34.48
CA ASP A 538 -1.14 -7.35 35.31
C ASP A 538 -2.37 -6.93 34.50
N GLY A 539 -2.21 -6.67 33.19
CA GLY A 539 -3.27 -6.22 32.29
C GLY A 539 -3.24 -4.72 31.97
N ASP A 540 -2.30 -3.94 32.52
CA ASP A 540 -2.13 -2.54 32.14
C ASP A 540 -1.71 -2.39 30.67
N LEU A 541 -2.21 -1.36 29.99
CA LEU A 541 -1.81 -1.04 28.62
C LEU A 541 -0.63 -0.05 28.64
N LEU A 542 0.52 -0.48 28.14
CA LEU A 542 1.74 0.33 28.02
C LEU A 542 1.91 0.86 26.60
N GLY A 543 2.28 2.13 26.47
CA GLY A 543 2.55 2.81 25.20
C GLY A 543 3.90 3.51 25.20
N PHE A 544 4.79 3.11 24.29
CA PHE A 544 6.12 3.67 24.08
C PHE A 544 6.11 4.56 22.84
N GLY A 545 6.12 5.88 23.00
CA GLY A 545 5.97 6.85 21.89
C GLY A 545 7.02 7.94 21.95
N GLY A 546 7.86 8.05 20.92
CA GLY A 546 9.08 8.89 20.98
C GLY A 546 9.17 10.07 20.02
N LYS A 547 8.35 10.12 18.95
CA LYS A 547 8.62 11.02 17.82
C LYS A 547 8.30 12.49 18.10
N ASN A 548 9.34 13.33 18.08
CA ASN A 548 9.28 14.76 18.37
C ASN A 548 8.59 15.04 19.73
N SER A 549 8.91 14.22 20.75
CA SER A 549 8.31 14.27 22.09
C SER A 549 9.29 13.72 23.13
N SER A 550 9.43 14.40 24.27
CA SER A 550 10.22 13.91 25.39
C SER A 550 9.60 14.28 26.74
N ILE A 551 9.90 13.46 27.76
CA ILE A 551 9.69 13.77 29.18
C ILE A 551 11.06 13.69 29.84
N ASP A 552 11.50 14.77 30.47
CA ASP A 552 12.87 14.98 30.97
C ASP A 552 13.98 14.62 29.95
N GLY A 553 13.75 14.91 28.67
CA GLY A 553 14.70 14.60 27.58
C GLY A 553 14.76 13.12 27.16
N ARG A 554 13.87 12.27 27.69
CA ARG A 554 13.76 10.83 27.36
C ARG A 554 12.48 10.51 26.60
N MET A 555 12.42 9.37 25.92
CA MET A 555 11.20 8.89 25.26
C MET A 555 10.06 8.68 26.29
N PRO A 556 8.87 9.24 26.05
CA PRO A 556 7.69 9.01 26.87
C PRO A 556 7.27 7.53 26.99
N LEU A 557 6.85 7.17 28.20
CA LEU A 557 6.01 6.01 28.48
C LEU A 557 4.62 6.53 28.88
N ALA A 558 3.58 5.96 28.29
CA ALA A 558 2.19 6.15 28.69
C ALA A 558 1.66 4.84 29.27
N THR A 559 0.98 4.89 30.42
CA THR A 559 0.41 3.72 31.09
C THR A 559 -1.08 3.95 31.35
N SER A 560 -1.91 2.99 30.97
CA SER A 560 -3.37 3.02 31.09
C SER A 560 -3.85 1.85 31.94
N HIS A 561 -4.60 2.17 33.01
CA HIS A 561 -5.29 1.20 33.87
C HIS A 561 -6.77 1.00 33.50
N ASP A 562 -7.23 1.61 32.41
CA ASP A 562 -8.66 1.75 32.08
C ASP A 562 -8.94 1.64 30.57
N ASP A 563 -8.33 0.68 29.88
CA ASP A 563 -8.55 0.38 28.44
C ASP A 563 -8.25 1.56 27.48
N GLY A 564 -7.30 2.43 27.87
CA GLY A 564 -6.83 3.57 27.08
C GLY A 564 -7.64 4.85 27.27
N LYS A 565 -8.58 4.91 28.22
CA LYS A 565 -9.43 6.08 28.48
C LYS A 565 -8.66 7.21 29.16
N THR A 566 -7.73 6.88 30.06
CA THR A 566 -6.78 7.81 30.69
C THR A 566 -5.35 7.26 30.64
N TRP A 567 -4.36 8.16 30.73
CA TRP A 567 -2.95 7.80 30.56
C TRP A 567 -2.07 8.53 31.57
N ILE A 568 -1.41 7.77 32.44
CA ILE A 568 -0.32 8.27 33.30
C ILE A 568 0.93 8.38 32.42
N LYS A 569 1.59 9.54 32.44
CA LYS A 569 2.73 9.86 31.58
C LYS A 569 4.02 9.85 32.39
N SER A 570 5.03 9.10 31.96
CA SER A 570 6.34 9.01 32.59
C SER A 570 7.44 8.88 31.53
N LYS A 571 8.70 8.62 31.95
CA LYS A 571 9.85 8.50 31.04
C LYS A 571 10.43 7.10 31.04
N THR A 572 10.77 6.62 29.84
CA THR A 572 11.61 5.43 29.64
C THR A 572 13.10 5.76 29.90
N PRO A 573 14.01 4.77 29.93
CA PRO A 573 15.44 5.04 29.81
C PRO A 573 15.88 5.43 28.38
N PHE A 574 15.02 5.32 27.37
CA PHE A 574 15.38 5.44 25.96
C PHE A 574 15.47 6.90 25.47
N ASP A 575 16.27 7.14 24.43
CA ASP A 575 16.35 8.44 23.76
C ASP A 575 15.03 8.73 23.01
N PRO A 576 14.58 10.00 22.93
CA PRO A 576 13.44 10.38 22.11
C PRO A 576 13.80 10.35 20.62
N LEU A 577 12.79 10.16 19.78
CA LEU A 577 12.95 9.91 18.34
C LEU A 577 12.51 11.13 17.50
N ALA A 578 12.84 11.12 16.22
CA ALA A 578 12.66 12.22 15.30
C ALA A 578 11.91 11.79 14.02
N SER A 579 12.21 12.44 12.89
CA SER A 579 11.59 12.17 11.60
C SER A 579 12.47 11.23 10.79
N GLY A 580 12.18 9.93 10.90
CA GLY A 580 13.04 8.86 10.37
C GLY A 580 12.76 7.54 11.08
N GLU A 581 12.33 7.62 12.34
CA GLU A 581 12.27 6.49 13.25
C GLU A 581 10.85 6.20 13.80
N ARG A 582 10.59 4.94 14.15
CA ARG A 582 9.49 4.45 15.02
C ARG A 582 9.98 3.19 15.74
N PRO A 583 9.81 3.06 17.06
CA PRO A 583 10.23 1.88 17.79
C PRO A 583 9.23 0.73 17.59
N SER A 584 9.65 -0.50 17.88
CA SER A 584 8.74 -1.64 18.02
C SER A 584 8.91 -2.27 19.39
N VAL A 585 7.79 -2.64 20.02
CA VAL A 585 7.76 -3.42 21.27
C VAL A 585 6.88 -4.65 21.08
N ILE A 586 7.32 -5.80 21.56
CA ILE A 586 6.53 -7.04 21.55
C ILE A 586 6.67 -7.79 22.88
N ARG A 587 5.66 -8.61 23.19
CA ARG A 587 5.70 -9.62 24.25
C ARG A 587 6.29 -10.90 23.66
N LEU A 588 7.40 -11.38 24.21
CA LEU A 588 8.00 -12.65 23.81
C LEU A 588 7.24 -13.85 24.40
N LEU A 589 7.44 -15.03 23.82
CA LEU A 589 6.84 -16.31 24.24
C LEU A 589 7.14 -16.68 25.71
N ASP A 590 8.28 -16.24 26.25
CA ASP A 590 8.66 -16.46 27.65
C ASP A 590 8.04 -15.43 28.62
N GLY A 591 7.41 -14.38 28.08
CA GLY A 591 6.79 -13.29 28.82
C GLY A 591 7.68 -12.06 29.06
N LYS A 592 8.92 -11.98 28.55
CA LYS A 592 9.67 -10.70 28.52
C LYS A 592 9.07 -9.70 27.53
N LEU A 593 9.36 -8.42 27.72
CA LEU A 593 9.27 -7.42 26.66
C LEU A 593 10.56 -7.44 25.85
N PHE A 594 10.42 -7.44 24.52
CA PHE A 594 11.47 -7.08 23.58
C PHE A 594 11.16 -5.71 22.97
N PHE A 595 12.19 -4.87 22.84
CA PHE A 595 12.10 -3.52 22.30
C PHE A 595 13.24 -3.27 21.30
N VAL A 596 12.96 -2.55 20.21
CA VAL A 596 13.96 -2.19 19.18
C VAL A 596 13.75 -0.77 18.69
N ALA A 597 14.85 0.00 18.61
CA ALA A 597 14.85 1.41 18.19
C ALA A 597 16.25 1.89 17.76
N ASP A 598 16.31 3.13 17.26
CA ASP A 598 17.55 3.86 16.99
C ASP A 598 18.06 4.62 18.22
N TYR A 599 19.38 4.75 18.38
CA TYR A 599 19.97 5.74 19.27
C TYR A 599 19.84 7.13 18.63
N ASN A 600 19.27 8.08 19.36
CA ASN A 600 19.13 9.46 18.86
C ASN A 600 19.41 10.54 19.94
N PRO A 601 20.54 10.45 20.70
CA PRO A 601 20.88 11.43 21.73
C PRO A 601 21.17 12.83 21.15
N ASN A 602 21.36 12.91 19.84
CA ASN A 602 21.70 14.13 19.09
C ASN A 602 20.49 14.76 18.35
N HIS A 603 19.28 14.19 18.47
CA HIS A 603 18.08 14.61 17.72
C HIS A 603 18.29 14.76 16.20
N GLN A 604 19.10 13.86 15.62
CA GLN A 604 19.29 13.69 14.17
C GLN A 604 17.99 13.19 13.52
N LYS A 605 17.93 13.15 12.18
CA LYS A 605 16.78 12.66 11.41
C LYS A 605 17.23 11.65 10.36
N HIS A 606 16.40 10.64 10.13
CA HIS A 606 16.54 9.59 9.11
C HIS A 606 17.63 8.54 9.36
N ILE A 607 18.92 8.89 9.27
CA ILE A 607 20.03 7.92 9.42
C ILE A 607 20.99 8.45 10.47
N HIS A 608 21.33 7.60 11.44
CA HIS A 608 22.02 7.96 12.67
C HIS A 608 23.46 7.42 12.62
N LYS A 609 24.44 8.24 13.02
CA LYS A 609 25.81 7.75 13.25
C LYS A 609 25.95 6.98 14.57
N ASP A 610 24.99 7.17 15.46
CA ASP A 610 24.96 6.59 16.80
C ASP A 610 24.49 5.11 16.76
N GLY A 611 23.83 4.68 15.68
CA GLY A 611 23.43 3.30 15.39
C GLY A 611 22.12 2.86 16.07
N SER A 612 21.83 1.56 15.99
CA SER A 612 20.57 0.97 16.45
C SER A 612 20.76 0.05 17.66
N TYR A 613 19.69 -0.31 18.38
CA TYR A 613 19.75 -1.27 19.49
C TYR A 613 18.48 -2.09 19.68
N VAL A 614 18.65 -3.19 20.40
CA VAL A 614 17.58 -4.04 20.94
C VAL A 614 17.67 -4.08 22.46
N ALA A 615 16.56 -4.35 23.14
CA ALA A 615 16.50 -4.42 24.60
C ALA A 615 15.50 -5.45 25.10
N LEU A 616 15.81 -6.10 26.23
CA LEU A 616 14.95 -7.03 26.94
C LEU A 616 14.58 -6.49 28.34
N SER A 617 13.33 -6.71 28.75
CA SER A 617 12.85 -6.45 30.11
C SER A 617 12.00 -7.60 30.64
N SER A 618 12.25 -8.03 31.87
CA SER A 618 11.48 -9.09 32.55
C SER A 618 10.38 -8.55 33.47
N ASP A 619 10.39 -7.24 33.78
CA ASP A 619 9.59 -6.58 34.82
C ASP A 619 8.59 -5.54 34.28
N ASP A 620 8.23 -5.68 32.99
CA ASP A 620 7.34 -4.80 32.23
C ASP A 620 7.86 -3.37 32.05
N GLY A 621 9.16 -3.28 31.78
CA GLY A 621 9.81 -2.06 31.30
C GLY A 621 10.40 -1.17 32.38
N LYS A 622 10.51 -1.66 33.62
CA LYS A 622 11.08 -0.94 34.77
C LYS A 622 12.60 -1.03 34.76
N THR A 623 13.16 -2.18 34.37
CA THR A 623 14.58 -2.38 34.07
C THR A 623 14.77 -3.01 32.68
N TRP A 624 15.92 -2.74 32.06
CA TRP A 624 16.23 -3.16 30.68
C TRP A 624 17.69 -3.57 30.52
N THR A 625 17.94 -4.72 29.91
CA THR A 625 19.24 -5.07 29.31
C THR A 625 19.22 -4.60 27.85
N GLN A 626 20.08 -3.65 27.48
CA GLN A 626 20.21 -3.15 26.10
C GLN A 626 21.46 -3.73 25.43
N LYS A 627 21.35 -4.07 24.14
CA LYS A 627 22.48 -4.42 23.29
C LYS A 627 22.41 -3.66 21.97
N LYS A 628 23.51 -2.98 21.62
CA LYS A 628 23.67 -2.29 20.34
C LYS A 628 23.72 -3.31 19.20
N LEU A 629 22.99 -3.02 18.11
CA LEU A 629 23.05 -3.83 16.90
C LEU A 629 24.39 -3.64 16.16
N PRO A 630 24.83 -4.64 15.36
CA PRO A 630 26.11 -4.59 14.66
C PRO A 630 26.30 -3.38 13.73
N GLY A 631 27.56 -3.05 13.44
CA GLY A 631 27.97 -1.75 12.88
C GLY A 631 27.48 -1.44 11.46
N ASN A 632 26.98 -2.44 10.73
CA ASN A 632 26.28 -2.30 9.45
C ASN A 632 24.84 -1.78 9.61
N ILE A 633 24.18 -2.00 10.75
CA ILE A 633 22.81 -1.56 11.03
C ILE A 633 22.81 -0.14 11.63
N LEU A 634 23.05 0.85 10.76
CA LEU A 634 23.10 2.27 11.13
C LEU A 634 21.74 2.85 11.57
N THR A 635 20.64 2.28 11.09
CA THR A 635 19.27 2.60 11.53
C THR A 635 18.37 1.37 11.40
N VAL A 636 17.36 1.23 12.26
CA VAL A 636 16.18 0.37 12.04
C VAL A 636 15.02 1.17 11.45
N GLY A 637 14.99 2.49 11.68
CA GLY A 637 14.06 3.44 11.10
C GLY A 637 12.64 3.25 11.63
N TYR A 638 11.65 3.20 10.74
CA TYR A 638 10.28 2.82 11.09
C TYR A 638 10.16 1.29 11.11
N THR A 639 10.71 0.69 12.16
CA THR A 639 10.81 -0.77 12.28
C THR A 639 9.53 -1.42 12.82
N THR A 640 9.51 -2.74 12.74
CA THR A 640 8.53 -3.67 13.32
C THR A 640 9.25 -4.97 13.63
N ALA A 641 8.91 -5.61 14.76
CA ALA A 641 9.44 -6.90 15.18
C ALA A 641 8.31 -7.93 15.41
N THR A 642 8.64 -9.21 15.26
CA THR A 642 7.78 -10.37 15.55
C THR A 642 8.63 -11.49 16.14
N GLN A 643 8.02 -12.49 16.80
CA GLN A 643 8.70 -13.72 17.22
C GLN A 643 8.03 -14.94 16.57
N GLY A 644 8.82 -15.92 16.12
CA GLY A 644 8.35 -17.20 15.62
C GLY A 644 8.10 -18.22 16.75
N PRO A 645 7.38 -19.34 16.46
CA PRO A 645 7.15 -20.42 17.43
C PRO A 645 8.41 -21.24 17.74
N ASP A 646 9.49 -21.00 17.00
CA ASP A 646 10.86 -21.45 17.24
C ASP A 646 11.62 -20.57 18.26
N GLY A 647 11.04 -19.43 18.66
CA GLY A 647 11.66 -18.46 19.57
C GLY A 647 12.55 -17.42 18.88
N ILE A 648 12.70 -17.44 17.55
CA ILE A 648 13.50 -16.46 16.82
C ILE A 648 12.74 -15.14 16.68
N ILE A 649 13.43 -14.04 16.93
CA ILE A 649 12.92 -12.67 16.84
C ILE A 649 13.35 -12.10 15.49
N HIS A 650 12.38 -11.72 14.68
CA HIS A 650 12.58 -11.15 13.35
C HIS A 650 12.29 -9.64 13.37
N ILE A 651 13.16 -8.84 12.77
CA ILE A 651 13.10 -7.37 12.77
C ILE A 651 13.22 -6.86 11.33
N ALA A 652 12.25 -6.08 10.86
CA ALA A 652 12.29 -5.47 9.53
C ALA A 652 12.79 -4.02 9.60
N THR A 653 13.97 -3.75 9.01
CA THR A 653 14.60 -2.41 8.99
C THR A 653 14.13 -1.55 7.82
N THR A 654 14.30 -0.23 7.92
CA THR A 654 13.93 0.75 6.87
C THR A 654 14.94 1.90 6.81
N LYS A 655 14.90 2.71 5.72
CA LYS A 655 15.78 3.87 5.46
C LYS A 655 17.30 3.57 5.38
N ASN A 656 17.73 2.31 5.40
CA ASN A 656 19.10 1.92 5.08
C ASN A 656 19.34 1.88 3.55
N THR A 657 20.62 1.91 3.14
CA THR A 657 21.04 1.66 1.74
C THR A 657 20.63 0.26 1.27
N THR A 658 20.87 -0.76 2.11
CA THR A 658 20.31 -2.10 2.00
C THR A 658 19.42 -2.31 3.21
N ASN A 659 18.14 -2.63 3.02
CA ASN A 659 17.24 -2.93 4.13
C ASN A 659 17.24 -4.44 4.37
N TYR A 660 17.35 -4.79 5.64
CA TYR A 660 17.48 -6.16 6.13
C TYR A 660 16.25 -6.59 6.91
N GLU A 661 15.94 -7.87 6.81
CA GLU A 661 15.44 -8.63 7.95
C GLU A 661 16.64 -8.97 8.85
N ILE A 662 16.48 -8.82 10.17
CA ILE A 662 17.43 -9.31 11.18
C ILE A 662 16.72 -10.42 11.96
N GLU A 663 17.34 -11.59 12.05
CA GLU A 663 16.95 -12.70 12.93
C GLU A 663 17.88 -12.70 14.15
N LEU A 664 17.36 -12.85 15.37
CA LEU A 664 18.17 -13.06 16.58
C LEU A 664 17.40 -13.81 17.68
N ASN A 665 18.10 -14.26 18.71
CA ASN A 665 17.50 -14.84 19.91
C ASN A 665 17.88 -14.09 21.21
N GLU A 666 17.21 -14.44 22.31
CA GLU A 666 17.42 -13.79 23.61
C GLU A 666 18.85 -13.98 24.15
N ALA A 667 19.45 -15.16 23.95
CA ALA A 667 20.83 -15.42 24.34
C ALA A 667 21.81 -14.45 23.67
N TRP A 668 21.57 -14.07 22.40
CA TRP A 668 22.36 -13.04 21.74
C TRP A 668 22.19 -11.66 22.37
N VAL A 669 20.99 -11.28 22.84
CA VAL A 669 20.79 -9.97 23.51
C VAL A 669 21.47 -9.94 24.89
N LEU A 670 21.49 -11.07 25.60
CA LEU A 670 22.06 -11.18 26.94
C LEU A 670 23.59 -11.36 26.95
N ASP A 671 24.17 -11.96 25.91
CA ASP A 671 25.63 -12.09 25.77
C ASP A 671 26.26 -10.81 25.21
N SER A 672 26.96 -10.07 26.05
CA SER A 672 27.69 -8.85 25.66
C SER A 672 28.93 -9.08 24.80
N SER A 673 29.37 -10.33 24.63
CA SER A 673 30.55 -10.72 23.83
C SER A 673 30.20 -11.25 22.44
N ALA A 674 28.98 -11.73 22.21
CA ALA A 674 28.53 -12.18 20.90
C ALA A 674 28.44 -11.00 19.90
N GLY A 675 29.18 -11.06 18.79
CA GLY A 675 29.13 -10.08 17.71
C GLY A 675 28.10 -10.42 16.64
N ASP A 676 28.34 -10.00 15.40
CA ASP A 676 27.85 -10.78 14.25
C ASP A 676 28.40 -12.21 14.38
N LEU A 677 27.56 -13.21 14.11
CA LEU A 677 27.98 -14.59 13.90
C LEU A 677 27.49 -14.97 12.50
N THR A 678 28.38 -15.26 11.57
CA THR A 678 27.95 -15.83 10.29
C THR A 678 27.42 -17.26 10.51
N ALA A 679 26.51 -17.72 9.63
CA ALA A 679 26.03 -19.10 9.69
C ALA A 679 27.17 -20.14 9.54
N GLU A 680 28.29 -19.76 8.90
CA GLU A 680 29.50 -20.59 8.83
C GLU A 680 30.19 -20.70 10.19
N GLU A 681 30.37 -19.59 10.91
CA GLU A 681 30.91 -19.56 12.29
C GLU A 681 29.99 -20.23 13.32
N ALA A 682 28.67 -20.20 13.09
CA ALA A 682 27.68 -20.92 13.91
C ALA A 682 27.77 -22.46 13.75
N GLY A 683 28.40 -22.94 12.67
CA GLY A 683 28.64 -24.37 12.40
C GLY A 683 27.69 -25.02 11.40
N ALA A 684 27.24 -24.30 10.35
CA ALA A 684 26.30 -24.82 9.35
C ALA A 684 26.80 -26.00 8.48
N THR A 685 28.05 -26.49 8.65
CA THR A 685 28.65 -27.52 7.79
C THR A 685 28.79 -28.89 8.48
N THR A 686 28.24 -29.91 7.82
CA THR A 686 28.52 -31.37 8.02
C THR A 686 28.14 -32.01 9.37
N ALA A 687 26.84 -32.20 9.59
CA ALA A 687 26.32 -33.26 10.48
C ALA A 687 25.08 -33.95 9.86
N ALA A 688 24.71 -35.13 10.35
CA ALA A 688 23.83 -36.08 9.64
C ALA A 688 22.41 -35.55 9.32
N HIS A 689 22.16 -35.24 8.05
CA HIS A 689 20.85 -34.77 7.57
C HIS A 689 19.79 -35.88 7.54
N SER A 690 18.74 -35.77 8.36
CA SER A 690 17.52 -36.59 8.18
C SER A 690 16.62 -35.93 7.12
N LEU A 691 16.77 -36.29 5.85
CA LEU A 691 15.90 -35.81 4.78
C LEU A 691 14.45 -36.29 5.00
N ARG A 692 13.53 -35.35 5.21
CA ARG A 692 12.09 -35.61 5.31
C ARG A 692 11.42 -35.14 4.02
N ARG A 693 10.54 -35.96 3.44
CA ARG A 693 9.74 -35.60 2.26
C ARG A 693 8.31 -35.34 2.67
N HIS A 694 7.70 -34.32 2.07
CA HIS A 694 6.36 -33.84 2.40
C HIS A 694 5.50 -33.75 1.14
N THR A 695 4.18 -33.65 1.32
CA THR A 695 3.21 -33.56 0.20
C THR A 695 1.92 -32.91 0.67
N GLU A 696 1.49 -31.85 -0.02
CA GLU A 696 0.20 -31.21 0.20
C GLU A 696 -0.75 -31.54 -0.98
N ARG A 697 -2.05 -31.59 -0.69
CA ARG A 697 -3.11 -31.88 -1.67
C ARG A 697 -4.23 -30.87 -1.55
N TYR A 698 -4.84 -30.53 -2.67
CA TYR A 698 -6.07 -29.74 -2.70
C TYR A 698 -7.24 -30.54 -2.12
N PRO A 699 -8.34 -29.88 -1.68
CA PRO A 699 -9.56 -30.56 -1.22
C PRO A 699 -10.19 -31.53 -2.24
N ASN A 700 -9.88 -31.37 -3.53
CA ASN A 700 -10.28 -32.30 -4.60
C ASN A 700 -9.39 -33.56 -4.71
N GLY A 701 -8.40 -33.72 -3.83
CA GLY A 701 -7.45 -34.85 -3.79
C GLY A 701 -6.27 -34.75 -4.75
N LYS A 702 -6.26 -33.80 -5.69
CA LYS A 702 -5.12 -33.58 -6.60
C LYS A 702 -3.89 -33.08 -5.84
N LEU A 703 -2.73 -33.34 -6.40
CA LEU A 703 -1.45 -32.90 -5.86
C LEU A 703 -1.40 -31.37 -5.86
N LYS A 704 -1.02 -30.76 -4.73
CA LYS A 704 -0.78 -29.32 -4.63
C LYS A 704 0.72 -29.01 -4.62
N SER A 705 1.48 -29.69 -3.75
CA SER A 705 2.93 -29.55 -3.71
C SER A 705 3.66 -30.80 -3.25
N THR A 706 4.95 -30.87 -3.59
CA THR A 706 5.93 -31.82 -3.04
C THR A 706 7.22 -31.08 -2.74
N TRP A 707 7.75 -31.23 -1.53
CA TRP A 707 8.99 -30.61 -1.09
C TRP A 707 9.73 -31.53 -0.11
N SER A 708 10.98 -31.20 0.22
CA SER A 708 11.73 -31.91 1.26
C SER A 708 12.46 -30.93 2.17
N THR A 709 12.71 -31.36 3.41
CA THR A 709 13.41 -30.58 4.44
C THR A 709 14.54 -31.39 5.06
N ILE A 710 15.62 -30.71 5.45
CA ILE A 710 16.65 -31.22 6.36
C ILE A 710 16.54 -30.56 7.73
N ILE A 711 17.25 -31.13 8.71
CA ILE A 711 17.62 -30.44 9.95
C ILE A 711 19.12 -30.19 9.88
N THR A 712 19.56 -28.98 10.20
CA THR A 712 20.97 -28.57 10.24
C THR A 712 21.58 -28.74 11.63
N ALA A 713 22.91 -28.67 11.73
CA ALA A 713 23.65 -28.91 12.98
C ALA A 713 23.37 -27.87 14.09
N ASP A 714 22.88 -26.69 13.72
CA ASP A 714 22.41 -25.62 14.61
C ASP A 714 20.99 -25.84 15.16
N GLY A 715 20.22 -26.77 14.58
CA GLY A 715 18.84 -27.09 14.95
C GLY A 715 17.76 -26.60 13.98
N ARG A 716 18.10 -25.76 12.99
CA ARG A 716 17.12 -25.20 12.03
C ARG A 716 16.54 -26.26 11.08
N VAL A 717 15.33 -26.00 10.57
CA VAL A 717 14.70 -26.78 9.49
C VAL A 717 14.76 -25.96 8.21
N LEU A 718 15.45 -26.48 7.19
CA LEU A 718 15.66 -25.80 5.90
C LEU A 718 15.20 -26.67 4.74
N LEU A 719 14.81 -26.05 3.61
CA LEU A 719 14.43 -26.76 2.39
C LEU A 719 15.65 -27.41 1.71
N GLU A 720 15.45 -28.59 1.11
CA GLU A 720 16.49 -29.37 0.44
C GLU A 720 15.93 -30.15 -0.75
N GLY A 721 16.66 -30.16 -1.87
CA GLY A 721 16.26 -30.86 -3.09
C GLY A 721 15.13 -30.16 -3.85
N PRO A 722 14.45 -30.86 -4.78
CA PRO A 722 13.44 -30.27 -5.63
C PRO A 722 12.12 -30.01 -4.88
N GLU A 723 11.55 -28.83 -5.13
CA GLU A 723 10.20 -28.45 -4.72
C GLU A 723 9.35 -28.11 -5.95
N ARG A 724 8.08 -28.52 -5.89
CA ARG A 724 7.11 -28.35 -6.99
C ARG A 724 5.74 -28.01 -6.45
N PHE A 725 5.08 -27.06 -7.11
CA PHE A 725 3.68 -26.71 -6.94
C PHE A 725 2.89 -26.92 -8.24
N PHE A 726 1.60 -27.18 -8.09
CA PHE A 726 0.66 -27.43 -9.17
C PHE A 726 -0.64 -26.63 -8.94
N TYR A 727 -1.33 -26.27 -10.01
CA TYR A 727 -2.66 -25.68 -9.98
C TYR A 727 -3.74 -26.69 -9.52
N PRO A 728 -4.94 -26.24 -9.12
CA PRO A 728 -6.03 -27.12 -8.68
C PRO A 728 -6.47 -28.17 -9.71
N ASP A 729 -6.13 -27.99 -10.98
CA ASP A 729 -6.36 -28.94 -12.07
C ASP A 729 -5.21 -29.95 -12.29
N GLY A 730 -4.01 -29.66 -11.77
CA GLY A 730 -2.80 -30.47 -11.91
C GLY A 730 -1.73 -29.92 -12.87
N HIS A 731 -1.93 -28.77 -13.53
CA HIS A 731 -0.90 -28.12 -14.32
C HIS A 731 0.26 -27.61 -13.43
N PRO A 732 1.52 -27.57 -13.90
CA PRO A 732 2.64 -27.03 -13.11
C PRO A 732 2.46 -25.54 -12.81
N MET A 733 2.84 -25.12 -11.60
CA MET A 733 2.78 -23.72 -11.16
C MET A 733 4.18 -23.15 -10.93
N TRP A 734 4.93 -23.74 -10.00
CA TRP A 734 6.29 -23.32 -9.64
C TRP A 734 7.16 -24.56 -9.45
N ASN A 735 8.35 -24.55 -10.03
CA ASN A 735 9.36 -25.61 -9.84
C ASN A 735 10.69 -24.95 -9.50
N VAL A 736 11.31 -25.40 -8.42
CA VAL A 736 12.57 -24.86 -7.86
C VAL A 736 13.39 -26.00 -7.25
N SER A 737 14.65 -25.77 -6.90
CA SER A 737 15.43 -26.69 -6.08
C SER A 737 16.25 -25.93 -5.03
N PHE A 738 16.35 -26.49 -3.84
CA PHE A 738 17.06 -25.91 -2.72
C PHE A 738 18.27 -26.73 -2.30
N HIS A 739 19.27 -26.06 -1.75
CA HIS A 739 20.27 -26.68 -0.90
C HIS A 739 20.44 -25.84 0.36
N ALA A 740 20.17 -26.44 1.54
CA ALA A 740 20.13 -25.77 2.84
C ALA A 740 19.41 -24.41 2.79
N GLY A 741 18.18 -24.39 2.26
CA GLY A 741 17.31 -23.20 2.20
C GLY A 741 17.67 -22.14 1.13
N LYS A 742 18.76 -22.30 0.38
CA LYS A 742 19.15 -21.39 -0.72
C LYS A 742 18.68 -21.92 -2.08
N LYS A 743 18.20 -21.05 -2.97
CA LYS A 743 17.75 -21.45 -4.32
C LYS A 743 18.93 -21.90 -5.20
N THR A 744 18.74 -22.97 -5.97
CA THR A 744 19.78 -23.63 -6.78
C THR A 744 19.22 -24.19 -8.09
N GLY A 745 20.06 -24.32 -9.12
CA GLY A 745 19.65 -24.89 -10.40
C GLY A 745 18.67 -23.98 -11.14
N GLU A 746 17.52 -24.51 -11.56
CA GLU A 746 16.49 -23.76 -12.28
C GLU A 746 15.26 -23.48 -11.40
N GLU A 747 14.78 -22.24 -11.44
CA GLU A 747 13.50 -21.81 -10.86
C GLU A 747 12.59 -21.32 -12.00
N SER A 748 11.37 -21.84 -12.13
CA SER A 748 10.43 -21.43 -13.18
C SER A 748 9.00 -21.30 -12.67
N TYR A 749 8.24 -20.36 -13.26
CA TYR A 749 6.86 -20.05 -12.91
C TYR A 749 5.95 -19.97 -14.14
N GLN A 750 4.82 -20.68 -14.08
CA GLN A 750 3.80 -20.80 -15.13
C GLN A 750 2.44 -20.32 -14.60
N LEU A 751 1.61 -19.76 -15.47
CA LEU A 751 0.19 -19.48 -15.21
C LEU A 751 -0.67 -20.75 -15.35
N GLU A 752 -1.94 -20.67 -14.92
CA GLU A 752 -2.90 -21.80 -14.94
C GLU A 752 -3.26 -22.26 -16.36
N ASP A 753 -3.13 -21.39 -17.36
CA ASP A 753 -3.24 -21.73 -18.79
C ASP A 753 -1.96 -22.40 -19.38
N GLY A 754 -0.87 -22.43 -18.62
CA GLY A 754 0.42 -23.00 -19.00
C GLY A 754 1.44 -21.99 -19.55
N ASP A 755 1.12 -20.69 -19.63
CA ASP A 755 2.07 -19.68 -20.08
C ASP A 755 3.24 -19.56 -19.08
N LEU A 756 4.45 -19.88 -19.52
CA LEU A 756 5.70 -19.66 -18.78
C LEU A 756 5.95 -18.15 -18.70
N ILE A 757 5.97 -17.58 -17.50
CA ILE A 757 6.20 -16.13 -17.31
C ILE A 757 7.68 -15.83 -17.15
N TRP A 758 8.39 -16.64 -16.37
CA TRP A 758 9.83 -16.50 -16.18
C TRP A 758 10.56 -17.79 -15.82
N LEU A 759 11.86 -17.77 -16.12
CA LEU A 759 12.88 -18.75 -15.76
C LEU A 759 14.07 -18.02 -15.11
N LYS A 760 14.65 -18.62 -14.08
CA LYS A 760 15.91 -18.18 -13.46
C LYS A 760 16.88 -19.36 -13.36
N THR A 761 18.17 -19.10 -13.53
CA THR A 761 19.23 -20.10 -13.36
C THR A 761 20.22 -19.62 -12.31
N TYR A 762 20.47 -20.43 -11.29
CA TYR A 762 21.32 -20.12 -10.13
C TYR A 762 22.66 -20.84 -10.22
N ASN A 763 23.75 -20.07 -10.23
CA ASN A 763 25.13 -20.57 -10.34
C ASN A 763 25.78 -20.75 -8.97
N ALA A 764 26.75 -21.68 -8.89
CA ALA A 764 27.50 -21.96 -7.66
C ALA A 764 28.42 -20.81 -7.17
N ASP A 765 28.61 -19.75 -7.95
CA ASP A 765 29.38 -18.55 -7.57
C ASP A 765 28.49 -17.41 -6.99
N GLY A 766 27.20 -17.68 -6.76
CA GLY A 766 26.24 -16.70 -6.27
C GLY A 766 25.70 -15.74 -7.34
N THR A 767 26.03 -15.94 -8.62
CA THR A 767 25.34 -15.26 -9.73
C THR A 767 24.07 -15.99 -10.14
N TRP A 768 23.10 -15.26 -10.70
CA TRP A 768 21.91 -15.85 -11.31
C TRP A 768 21.41 -15.03 -12.50
N THR A 769 20.68 -15.70 -13.39
CA THR A 769 19.97 -15.10 -14.53
C THR A 769 18.48 -14.96 -14.21
N TRP A 770 17.82 -14.02 -14.87
CA TRP A 770 16.35 -13.98 -14.93
C TRP A 770 15.91 -13.61 -16.35
N GLN A 771 15.22 -14.55 -16.98
CA GLN A 771 14.60 -14.47 -18.29
C GLN A 771 13.08 -14.41 -18.12
N ASN A 772 12.45 -13.36 -18.63
CA ASN A 772 10.99 -13.28 -18.74
C ASN A 772 10.55 -13.59 -20.17
N TYR A 773 9.27 -13.93 -20.34
CA TYR A 773 8.67 -14.30 -21.62
C TYR A 773 7.41 -13.48 -21.92
N ASP A 774 6.91 -13.52 -23.15
CA ASP A 774 5.58 -13.04 -23.53
C ASP A 774 4.53 -14.18 -23.49
N ALA A 775 3.25 -13.83 -23.59
CA ALA A 775 2.13 -14.77 -23.70
C ALA A 775 2.07 -15.52 -25.05
N GLN A 776 3.20 -15.62 -25.76
CA GLN A 776 3.42 -16.45 -26.94
C GLN A 776 4.67 -17.34 -26.75
N GLY A 777 5.31 -17.31 -25.56
CA GLY A 777 6.49 -18.10 -25.21
C GLY A 777 7.83 -17.53 -25.70
N HIS A 778 7.87 -16.31 -26.25
CA HIS A 778 9.13 -15.70 -26.70
C HIS A 778 9.88 -15.02 -25.53
N PRO A 779 11.21 -15.13 -25.45
CA PRO A 779 11.99 -14.42 -24.44
C PRO A 779 11.96 -12.90 -24.67
N THR A 780 11.58 -12.13 -23.65
CA THR A 780 11.43 -10.67 -23.73
C THR A 780 12.64 -9.92 -23.17
N VAL A 781 12.96 -10.15 -21.89
CA VAL A 781 14.07 -9.48 -21.18
C VAL A 781 14.89 -10.49 -20.37
N LEU A 782 16.21 -10.38 -20.50
CA LEU A 782 17.22 -11.14 -19.77
C LEU A 782 18.02 -10.19 -18.87
N SER A 783 18.33 -10.66 -17.66
CA SER A 783 19.12 -9.92 -16.68
C SER A 783 20.05 -10.82 -15.87
N HIS A 784 21.18 -10.27 -15.46
CA HIS A 784 22.26 -10.93 -14.73
C HIS A 784 22.44 -10.28 -13.36
N TRP A 785 22.55 -11.08 -12.32
CA TRP A 785 22.53 -10.65 -10.93
C TRP A 785 23.62 -11.35 -10.11
N ARG A 786 24.01 -10.73 -9.00
CA ARG A 786 24.76 -11.38 -7.89
C ARG A 786 24.14 -10.94 -6.57
N ASN A 787 23.83 -11.90 -5.70
CA ASN A 787 22.97 -11.68 -4.54
C ASN A 787 21.69 -10.93 -5.00
N LYS A 788 21.31 -9.81 -4.36
CA LYS A 788 20.20 -8.96 -4.84
C LYS A 788 20.60 -7.77 -5.71
N THR A 789 21.86 -7.71 -6.20
CA THR A 789 22.36 -6.60 -7.03
C THR A 789 22.38 -6.93 -8.53
N LEU A 790 21.86 -6.02 -9.35
CA LEU A 790 21.86 -6.08 -10.81
C LEU A 790 23.26 -5.82 -11.38
N LEU A 791 23.77 -6.76 -12.18
CA LEU A 791 25.02 -6.63 -12.92
C LEU A 791 24.75 -5.96 -14.27
N ASP A 792 23.90 -6.57 -15.10
CA ASP A 792 23.48 -6.05 -16.39
C ASP A 792 22.14 -6.67 -16.86
N SER A 793 21.63 -6.15 -17.99
CA SER A 793 20.44 -6.63 -18.67
C SER A 793 20.39 -6.10 -20.10
N ASN A 794 19.51 -6.68 -20.92
CA ASN A 794 19.13 -6.14 -22.23
C ASN A 794 17.97 -5.11 -22.16
N ALA A 795 17.52 -4.75 -20.95
CA ALA A 795 16.46 -3.76 -20.75
C ALA A 795 16.95 -2.33 -21.06
N PRO A 796 16.04 -1.39 -21.41
CA PRO A 796 16.36 0.03 -21.49
C PRO A 796 16.92 0.56 -20.16
N LYS A 797 18.11 1.18 -20.22
CA LYS A 797 18.80 1.71 -19.05
C LYS A 797 18.47 3.19 -18.86
N MET A 798 17.87 3.56 -17.73
CA MET A 798 17.72 4.95 -17.31
C MET A 798 18.27 5.16 -15.90
N THR A 799 19.02 6.24 -15.74
CA THR A 799 19.45 6.76 -14.42
C THR A 799 18.51 7.88 -13.98
N PRO A 800 18.27 8.05 -12.67
CA PRO A 800 17.44 9.15 -12.17
C PRO A 800 17.93 10.53 -12.62
N ASP A 801 17.00 11.43 -12.95
CA ASP A 801 17.30 12.86 -13.04
C ASP A 801 17.87 13.34 -11.70
N LYS A 802 19.00 14.08 -11.72
CA LYS A 802 19.55 14.68 -10.50
C LYS A 802 18.61 15.74 -9.93
N ILE A 803 17.86 15.38 -8.89
CA ILE A 803 17.00 16.29 -8.11
C ILE A 803 17.91 17.26 -7.32
N PRO A 804 17.86 18.58 -7.56
CA PRO A 804 18.68 19.53 -6.82
C PRO A 804 18.35 19.50 -5.32
N GLY A 805 19.32 19.13 -4.48
CA GLY A 805 19.19 19.14 -3.02
C GLY A 805 19.05 17.76 -2.34
N GLN A 806 19.11 16.65 -3.08
CA GLN A 806 19.15 15.28 -2.48
C GLN A 806 20.57 14.77 -2.14
N ASP A 807 21.61 15.60 -2.26
CA ASP A 807 23.02 15.25 -1.97
C ASP A 807 23.31 15.03 -0.46
N LYS A 808 22.70 13.99 0.15
CA LYS A 808 22.91 13.62 1.57
C LYS A 808 22.95 12.12 1.90
N LEU A 809 22.76 11.22 0.95
CA LEU A 809 23.19 9.83 1.14
C LEU A 809 24.69 9.74 0.81
N PRO A 810 25.55 9.28 1.75
CA PRO A 810 26.94 9.00 1.41
C PRO A 810 26.98 7.82 0.42
N PRO A 811 27.95 7.79 -0.52
CA PRO A 811 28.17 6.58 -1.32
C PRO A 811 28.52 5.40 -0.40
N PRO A 812 28.29 4.15 -0.83
CA PRO A 812 28.75 2.99 -0.09
C PRO A 812 30.28 3.07 0.13
N PRO A 813 30.80 2.53 1.26
CA PRO A 813 32.23 2.28 1.40
C PRO A 813 32.76 1.48 0.20
N GLY A 814 34.05 1.67 -0.13
CA GLY A 814 34.68 1.03 -1.27
C GLY A 814 34.68 -0.51 -1.18
N MET A 815 34.80 -1.13 -2.36
CA MET A 815 34.94 -2.58 -2.55
C MET A 815 36.11 -3.19 -1.76
#